data_AF-A0A958Q575-F1
#
_entry.id   AF-A0A958Q575-F1
#
_cell.length_a   1.000
_cell.length_b   1.000
_cell.length_c   1.000
_cell.angle_alpha   90.00
_cell.angle_beta   90.00
_cell.angle_gamma   90.00
#
_symmetry.space_group_name_H-M   'P 1'
#
loop_
_entity.id
_entity.type
_entity.pdbx_description
1 polymer ?
#
loop_
_entity_poly.entity_id
_entity_poly.type
_entity_poly.pdbx_seq_one_letter_code
_entity_poly.pdbx_strand_id
1 'polypeptide(L)'
;MVLRGRISQKHTQELAQLQGFQWVRLLALLGVLLVVAYIIGVLYLSFGTVTSPSSRFSSLEREGASSSIPIVRQFFSVQQDYQRWFTLRGTTGEMEMFNGLSEKLMESLLSSSSRGSPSSFSLSVHFSLLRLLFFMLASGRMCLFALLLSLFYGMRRYSVYRSSDILGQTGNGRVFYTGILSRLENLTPEGIPDKQVTGLACPPCVSEVQAKASSLVKLLEEYDAFNGTNLALASVVLALEDYPAYLGKPQGNDQGKLQQVFLGENVPQSTEHILRAALSLHRSYRNGAGEQTTASSVSISSDRALSMQEYTVELQKAFQQVLTPHLRSELTKLSSKEVATALLAFQSGKVLALTQAGGQWMWVSSFPHLSARAVLHAVPAFAKEYDYHQRETIRRALIYSSRSSVFGPARFAVDLVPAARALRQWVELTMTCPHELERIADEIELFELMHEIHGVWKDGFTKGAEKFAEQYPEKVHATQTNLLLVPIEALLDIATKSIPSDRFERLKGLIRSVSSRQQEREEQAQEEEETLSSGIPEYERVYPPFSHQELDELSARHGLDKKQLSHWAVLRVLLHNYGWLARRVGDYTVPNSTVIFAILHGASSHPQKNELGLVGQLGMIALRGARLRERFGKDWHSYFSHATYANMAETQEQYENLMRGIEDKVDDEQ
;
A
#
# COMPACT_ATOMS: atom_id res chain seq x y z
N MET A 1 -2.05 -20.04 14.94
CA MET A 1 -2.71 -19.01 15.79
C MET A 1 -1.74 -17.99 16.42
N VAL A 2 -0.57 -18.39 16.93
CA VAL A 2 0.43 -17.48 17.58
C VAL A 2 0.99 -16.40 16.64
N LEU A 3 1.13 -16.68 15.33
CA LEU A 3 1.59 -15.70 14.33
C LEU A 3 0.53 -14.66 13.92
N ARG A 4 -0.76 -15.01 13.90
CA ARG A 4 -1.87 -14.06 13.68
C ARG A 4 -1.95 -13.04 14.83
N GLY A 5 -1.67 -13.48 16.06
CA GLY A 5 -1.52 -12.61 17.22
C GLY A 5 -0.37 -11.61 17.09
N ARG A 6 0.78 -12.04 16.53
CA ARG A 6 1.97 -11.17 16.35
C ARG A 6 1.81 -10.12 15.24
N ILE A 7 1.13 -10.43 14.13
CA ILE A 7 0.90 -9.46 13.05
C ILE A 7 -0.17 -8.43 13.48
N SER A 8 -1.23 -8.87 14.16
CA SER A 8 -2.21 -7.97 14.77
C SER A 8 -1.57 -7.09 15.84
N GLN A 9 -0.70 -7.65 16.69
CA GLN A 9 0.09 -6.87 17.67
C GLN A 9 1.03 -5.87 17.02
N LYS A 10 1.68 -6.22 15.89
CA LYS A 10 2.60 -5.31 15.21
C LYS A 10 1.86 -4.15 14.55
N HIS A 11 0.70 -4.40 13.95
CA HIS A 11 -0.10 -3.36 13.33
C HIS A 11 -0.84 -2.48 14.36
N THR A 12 -1.29 -3.06 15.49
CA THR A 12 -1.75 -2.28 16.64
C THR A 12 -0.62 -1.52 17.33
N GLN A 13 0.61 -2.05 17.37
CA GLN A 13 1.79 -1.30 17.82
C GLN A 13 2.14 -0.14 16.87
N GLU A 14 2.03 -0.30 15.56
CA GLU A 14 2.28 0.77 14.58
C GLU A 14 1.20 1.86 14.64
N LEU A 15 -0.08 1.48 14.79
CA LEU A 15 -1.18 2.42 15.02
C LEU A 15 -1.07 3.11 16.39
N ALA A 16 -0.66 2.40 17.44
CA ALA A 16 -0.36 2.97 18.75
C ALA A 16 0.86 3.89 18.71
N GLN A 17 1.86 3.61 17.87
CA GLN A 17 2.99 4.50 17.63
C GLN A 17 2.59 5.76 16.86
N LEU A 18 1.71 5.66 15.86
CA LEU A 18 1.18 6.80 15.12
C LEU A 18 0.27 7.68 15.99
N GLN A 19 -0.60 7.07 16.81
CA GLN A 19 -1.42 7.79 17.79
C GLN A 19 -0.55 8.40 18.89
N GLY A 20 0.43 7.66 19.40
CA GLY A 20 1.42 8.16 20.37
C GLY A 20 2.20 9.36 19.81
N PHE A 21 2.51 9.36 18.52
CA PHE A 21 3.19 10.48 17.87
C PHE A 21 2.32 11.75 17.79
N GLN A 22 1.01 11.62 17.60
CA GLN A 22 0.10 12.77 17.67
C GLN A 22 -0.05 13.31 19.09
N TRP A 23 -0.15 12.43 20.10
CA TRP A 23 -0.20 12.84 21.50
C TRP A 23 1.07 13.53 21.97
N VAL A 24 2.25 13.04 21.55
CA VAL A 24 3.54 13.70 21.87
C VAL A 24 3.62 15.08 21.21
N ARG A 25 3.16 15.24 19.97
CA ARG A 25 3.08 16.55 19.31
C ARG A 25 2.12 17.51 20.01
N LEU A 26 0.95 17.01 20.42
CA LEU A 26 -0.04 17.79 21.16
C LEU A 26 0.52 18.24 22.52
N LEU A 27 1.15 17.34 23.27
CA LEU A 27 1.76 17.64 24.58
C LEU A 27 2.95 18.61 24.45
N ALA A 28 3.78 18.45 23.42
CA ALA A 28 4.85 19.40 23.14
C ALA A 28 4.31 20.79 22.80
N LEU A 29 3.25 20.86 21.99
CA LEU A 29 2.61 22.13 21.61
C LEU A 29 1.94 22.80 22.83
N LEU A 30 1.28 22.01 23.69
CA LEU A 30 0.70 22.50 24.95
C LEU A 30 1.77 23.00 25.91
N GLY A 31 2.90 22.29 26.02
CA GLY A 31 4.05 22.70 26.82
C GLY A 31 4.67 24.01 26.32
N VAL A 32 4.81 24.18 25.00
CA VAL A 32 5.28 25.44 24.40
C VAL A 32 4.29 26.58 24.69
N LEU A 33 2.99 26.35 24.55
CA LEU A 33 1.97 27.37 24.86
C LEU A 33 2.01 27.80 26.34
N LEU A 34 2.21 26.87 27.28
CA LEU A 34 2.36 27.18 28.69
C LEU A 34 3.61 28.00 28.99
N VAL A 35 4.74 27.68 28.34
CA VAL A 35 5.99 28.46 28.48
C VAL A 35 5.81 29.87 27.90
N VAL A 36 5.17 30.00 26.73
CA VAL A 36 4.89 31.30 26.12
C VAL A 36 3.95 32.13 27.00
N ALA A 37 2.89 31.53 27.54
CA ALA A 37 1.97 32.20 28.46
C ALA A 37 2.69 32.66 29.75
N TYR A 38 3.58 31.84 30.30
CA TYR A 38 4.42 32.20 31.44
C TYR A 38 5.34 33.38 31.12
N ILE A 39 6.04 33.33 29.99
CA ILE A 39 6.93 34.42 29.55
C ILE A 39 6.15 35.70 29.30
N ILE A 40 4.99 35.65 28.63
CA ILE A 40 4.12 36.81 28.41
C ILE A 40 3.62 37.36 29.75
N GLY A 41 3.25 36.52 30.70
CA GLY A 41 2.84 36.94 32.04
C GLY A 41 3.97 37.65 32.79
N VAL A 42 5.19 37.11 32.75
CA VAL A 42 6.38 37.75 33.33
C VAL A 42 6.67 39.07 32.62
N LEU A 43 6.69 39.11 31.29
CA LEU A 43 6.95 40.33 30.51
C LEU A 43 5.88 41.39 30.76
N TYR A 44 4.60 41.02 30.81
CA TYR A 44 3.52 41.95 31.08
C TYR A 44 3.63 42.56 32.49
N LEU A 45 4.05 41.77 33.47
CA LEU A 45 4.28 42.27 34.83
C LEU A 45 5.56 43.09 34.95
N SER A 46 6.62 42.75 34.21
CA SER A 46 7.89 43.48 34.21
C SER A 46 7.82 44.80 33.41
N PHE A 47 7.05 44.85 32.33
CA PHE A 47 6.95 46.02 31.44
C PHE A 47 5.67 46.83 31.64
N GLY A 48 4.65 46.29 32.30
CA GLY A 48 3.43 46.99 32.64
C GLY A 48 3.68 48.02 33.72
N THR A 49 4.22 49.18 33.33
CA THR A 49 4.41 50.43 34.10
C THR A 49 4.21 50.27 35.60
N VAL A 50 5.10 49.50 36.24
CA VAL A 50 5.16 49.43 37.69
C VAL A 50 5.76 50.77 38.12
N THR A 51 4.88 51.72 38.41
CA THR A 51 5.23 52.96 39.08
C THR A 51 5.88 52.56 40.41
N SER A 52 7.20 52.77 40.51
CA SER A 52 8.08 52.52 41.68
C SER A 52 7.36 51.96 42.92
N PRO A 53 7.28 50.62 43.08
CA PRO A 53 6.49 49.96 44.12
C PRO A 53 7.15 50.06 45.52
N SER A 54 8.32 50.68 45.62
CA SER A 54 9.08 50.77 46.87
C SER A 54 8.39 51.61 47.96
N SER A 55 7.59 52.61 47.60
CA SER A 55 7.00 53.54 48.58
C SER A 55 5.72 53.02 49.23
N ARG A 56 4.83 52.37 48.46
CA ARG A 56 3.57 51.81 48.99
C ARG A 56 3.81 50.54 49.79
N PHE A 57 4.65 49.65 49.28
CA PHE A 57 4.96 48.41 49.98
C PHE A 57 5.59 48.66 51.35
N SER A 58 6.57 49.58 51.44
CA SER A 58 7.19 49.94 52.72
C SER A 58 6.22 50.62 53.69
N SER A 59 5.17 51.28 53.20
CA SER A 59 4.10 51.83 54.05
C SER A 59 3.21 50.73 54.62
N LEU A 60 2.80 49.75 53.80
CA LEU A 60 2.02 48.59 54.21
C LEU A 60 2.80 47.70 55.18
N GLU A 61 4.12 47.60 55.01
CA GLU A 61 5.03 46.87 55.89
C GLU A 61 5.11 47.50 57.28
N ARG A 62 5.22 48.83 57.37
CA ARG A 62 5.18 49.54 58.66
C ARG A 62 3.82 49.39 59.33
N GLU A 63 2.73 49.53 58.58
CA GLU A 63 1.37 49.39 59.10
C GLU A 63 1.13 47.96 59.61
N GLY A 64 1.54 46.96 58.83
CA GLY A 64 1.50 45.55 59.16
C GLY A 64 2.31 45.13 60.38
N ALA A 65 3.57 45.59 60.46
CA ALA A 65 4.44 45.34 61.61
C ALA A 65 3.88 45.97 62.90
N SER A 66 3.22 47.12 62.78
CA SER A 66 2.57 47.82 63.91
C SER A 66 1.21 47.25 64.30
N SER A 67 0.59 46.40 63.45
CA SER A 67 -0.73 45.83 63.69
C SER A 67 -0.80 45.11 65.04
N SER A 68 -1.87 45.32 65.81
CA SER A 68 -2.10 44.64 67.09
C SER A 68 -2.53 43.17 66.93
N ILE A 69 -2.78 42.72 65.69
CA ILE A 69 -3.25 41.37 65.38
C ILE A 69 -2.03 40.45 65.16
N PRO A 70 -1.79 39.45 66.03
CA PRO A 70 -0.58 38.61 65.96
C PRO A 70 -0.40 37.87 64.63
N ILE A 71 -1.50 37.44 64.02
CA ILE A 71 -1.48 36.67 62.77
C ILE A 71 -1.07 37.55 61.58
N VAL A 72 -1.44 38.83 61.58
CA VAL A 72 -1.00 39.78 60.55
C VAL A 72 0.51 39.94 60.64
N ARG A 73 1.07 40.14 61.84
CA ARG A 73 2.53 40.18 62.04
C ARG A 73 3.24 38.92 61.55
N GLN A 74 2.64 37.75 61.79
CA GLN A 74 3.17 36.47 61.30
C GLN A 74 3.15 36.39 59.76
N PHE A 75 2.16 36.98 59.10
CA PHE A 75 2.12 37.06 57.64
C PHE A 75 3.27 37.92 57.10
N PHE A 76 3.49 39.08 57.70
CA PHE A 76 4.60 39.98 57.36
C PHE A 76 5.95 39.33 57.61
N SER A 77 6.15 38.63 58.74
CA SER A 77 7.42 37.95 59.01
C SER A 77 7.73 36.88 57.96
N VAL A 78 6.73 36.06 57.60
CA VAL A 78 6.88 35.02 56.57
C VAL A 78 7.18 35.64 55.20
N GLN A 79 6.53 36.76 54.87
CA GLN A 79 6.79 37.47 53.64
C GLN A 79 8.20 38.08 53.59
N GLN A 80 8.68 38.68 54.68
CA GLN A 80 10.04 39.20 54.80
C GLN A 80 11.08 38.09 54.65
N ASP A 81 10.82 36.91 55.22
CA ASP A 81 11.68 35.73 55.03
C ASP A 81 11.77 35.33 53.54
N TYR A 82 10.65 35.35 52.81
CA TYR A 82 10.61 35.09 51.37
C TYR A 82 11.30 36.19 50.54
N GLN A 83 11.12 37.45 50.91
CA GLN A 83 11.83 38.56 50.26
C GLN A 83 13.33 38.44 50.46
N ARG A 84 13.78 38.17 51.69
CA ARG A 84 15.19 37.95 52.01
C ARG A 84 15.75 36.78 51.21
N TRP A 85 14.97 35.72 51.02
CA TRP A 85 15.35 34.62 50.15
C TRP A 85 15.55 35.08 48.70
N PHE A 86 14.61 35.84 48.12
CA PHE A 86 14.76 36.37 46.76
C PHE A 86 15.92 37.37 46.62
N THR A 87 16.20 38.18 47.64
CA THR A 87 17.38 39.06 47.64
C THR A 87 18.68 38.26 47.62
N LEU A 88 18.73 37.11 48.30
CA LEU A 88 19.93 36.27 48.38
C LEU A 88 20.09 35.32 47.18
N ARG A 89 18.98 34.85 46.57
CA ARG A 89 18.98 33.74 45.61
C ARG A 89 18.23 34.03 44.30
N GLY A 90 17.31 35.00 44.29
CA GLY A 90 16.47 35.36 43.16
C GLY A 90 17.09 36.39 42.21
N THR A 91 16.40 36.69 41.12
CA THR A 91 16.70 37.85 40.25
C THR A 91 15.90 39.05 40.71
N THR A 92 16.32 40.23 40.27
CA THR A 92 15.56 41.48 40.47
C THR A 92 14.12 41.35 39.97
N GLY A 93 13.90 40.76 38.79
CA GLY A 93 12.55 40.55 38.25
C GLY A 93 11.69 39.57 39.06
N GLU A 94 12.26 38.48 39.58
CA GLU A 94 11.51 37.55 40.45
C GLU A 94 11.13 38.20 41.78
N MET A 95 12.04 38.99 42.35
CA MET A 95 11.80 39.76 43.57
C MET A 95 10.70 40.82 43.35
N GLU A 96 10.76 41.57 42.25
CA GLU A 96 9.75 42.56 41.88
C GLU A 96 8.38 41.91 41.65
N MET A 97 8.33 40.79 40.93
CA MET A 97 7.10 40.05 40.68
C MET A 97 6.50 39.48 41.98
N PHE A 98 7.33 38.90 42.85
CA PHE A 98 6.90 38.43 44.16
C PHE A 98 6.37 39.57 45.02
N ASN A 99 7.06 40.72 45.04
CA ASN A 99 6.64 41.90 45.79
C ASN A 99 5.31 42.44 45.28
N GLY A 100 5.14 42.61 43.96
CA GLY A 100 3.89 43.12 43.39
C GLY A 100 2.69 42.19 43.59
N LEU A 101 2.90 40.87 43.56
CA LEU A 101 1.83 39.90 43.81
C LEU A 101 1.52 39.76 45.31
N SER A 102 2.54 39.80 46.16
CA SER A 102 2.35 39.77 47.61
C SER A 102 1.69 41.05 48.13
N GLU A 103 2.00 42.21 47.57
CA GLU A 103 1.31 43.48 47.84
C GLU A 103 -0.20 43.37 47.60
N LYS A 104 -0.62 42.83 46.44
CA LYS A 104 -2.04 42.61 46.12
C LYS A 104 -2.71 41.63 47.09
N LEU A 105 -2.01 40.57 47.50
CA LEU A 105 -2.52 39.64 48.50
C LEU A 105 -2.69 40.31 49.86
N MET A 106 -1.79 41.23 50.22
CA MET A 106 -1.88 41.99 51.47
C MET A 106 -3.01 43.01 51.43
N GLU A 107 -3.18 43.75 50.33
CA GLU A 107 -4.30 44.68 50.16
C GLU A 107 -5.64 43.93 50.29
N SER A 108 -5.74 42.74 49.69
CA SER A 108 -6.89 41.84 49.87
C SER A 108 -7.09 41.45 51.34
N LEU A 109 -6.00 41.09 52.04
CA LEU A 109 -6.09 40.69 53.44
C LEU A 109 -6.48 41.85 54.36
N LEU A 110 -5.87 43.03 54.20
CA LEU A 110 -6.14 44.23 54.98
C LEU A 110 -7.56 44.76 54.73
N SER A 111 -8.00 44.78 53.47
CA SER A 111 -9.37 45.15 53.14
C SER A 111 -10.39 44.18 53.76
N SER A 112 -10.08 42.88 53.82
CA SER A 112 -10.93 41.90 54.52
C SER A 112 -10.97 42.14 56.04
N SER A 113 -9.84 42.55 56.64
CA SER A 113 -9.74 42.83 58.08
C SER A 113 -10.43 44.14 58.50
N SER A 114 -10.52 45.12 57.60
CA SER A 114 -11.22 46.39 57.88
C SER A 114 -12.74 46.21 58.05
N ARG A 115 -13.31 45.10 57.57
CA ARG A 115 -14.74 44.78 57.62
C ARG A 115 -15.12 43.87 58.80
N GLY A 116 -14.17 43.51 59.66
CA GLY A 116 -14.35 42.60 60.81
C GLY A 116 -13.16 41.67 60.98
N SER A 117 -13.12 40.88 62.07
CA SER A 117 -12.04 39.91 62.28
C SER A 117 -12.03 38.91 61.11
N PRO A 118 -10.94 38.81 60.33
CA PRO A 118 -10.89 37.90 59.20
C PRO A 118 -11.10 36.46 59.69
N SER A 119 -11.88 35.68 58.96
CA SER A 119 -12.07 34.27 59.29
C SER A 119 -10.72 33.54 59.22
N SER A 120 -10.50 32.61 60.14
CA SER A 120 -9.29 31.76 60.17
C SER A 120 -9.05 31.06 58.82
N PHE A 121 -10.14 30.73 58.11
CA PHE A 121 -10.11 30.19 56.76
C PHE A 121 -9.51 31.15 55.74
N SER A 122 -9.98 32.41 55.68
CA SER A 122 -9.44 33.41 54.75
C SER A 122 -7.94 33.63 54.97
N LEU A 123 -7.52 33.72 56.22
CA LEU A 123 -6.11 33.83 56.59
C LEU A 123 -5.29 32.64 56.08
N SER A 124 -5.74 31.42 56.34
CA SER A 124 -5.07 30.19 55.88
C SER A 124 -4.92 30.15 54.36
N VAL A 125 -5.94 30.60 53.63
CA VAL A 125 -5.90 30.72 52.16
C VAL A 125 -4.83 31.71 51.71
N HIS A 126 -4.74 32.89 52.33
CA HIS A 126 -3.72 33.88 51.96
C HIS A 126 -2.30 33.38 52.25
N PHE A 127 -2.06 32.71 53.39
CA PHE A 127 -0.76 32.08 53.68
C PHE A 127 -0.41 30.98 52.68
N SER A 128 -1.39 30.16 52.29
CA SER A 128 -1.19 29.08 51.32
C SER A 128 -0.89 29.64 49.93
N LEU A 129 -1.57 30.71 49.51
CA LEU A 129 -1.32 31.40 48.26
C LEU A 129 0.06 32.05 48.24
N LEU A 130 0.47 32.72 49.32
CA LEU A 130 1.81 33.32 49.43
C LEU A 130 2.91 32.26 49.33
N ARG A 131 2.73 31.11 50.02
CA ARG A 131 3.66 29.97 49.95
C ARG A 131 3.74 29.36 48.56
N LEU A 132 2.59 29.16 47.92
CA LEU A 132 2.51 28.61 46.57
C LEU A 132 3.16 29.54 45.55
N LEU A 133 2.92 30.85 45.69
CA LEU A 133 3.55 31.88 44.89
C LEU A 133 5.08 31.87 45.05
N PHE A 134 5.57 31.88 46.29
CA PHE A 134 6.99 31.78 46.59
C PHE A 134 7.59 30.51 45.95
N PHE A 135 6.96 29.35 46.15
CA PHE A 135 7.45 28.08 45.61
C PHE A 135 7.49 28.08 44.09
N MET A 136 6.46 28.58 43.41
CA MET A 136 6.42 28.66 41.94
C MET A 136 7.52 29.57 41.38
N LEU A 137 7.75 30.73 42.00
CA LEU A 137 8.80 31.65 41.56
C LEU A 137 10.20 31.13 41.89
N ALA A 138 10.41 30.59 43.10
CA ALA A 138 11.69 30.03 43.53
C ALA A 138 12.09 28.79 42.72
N SER A 139 11.14 27.96 42.30
CA SER A 139 11.38 26.76 41.48
C SER A 139 11.30 27.01 39.97
N GLY A 140 10.84 28.18 39.53
CA GLY A 140 10.57 28.48 38.12
C GLY A 140 11.77 28.24 37.20
N ARG A 141 12.98 28.59 37.64
CA ARG A 141 14.22 28.33 36.87
C ARG A 141 14.52 26.84 36.73
N MET A 142 14.30 26.05 37.78
CA MET A 142 14.51 24.61 37.75
C MET A 142 13.47 23.93 36.86
N CYS A 143 12.22 24.39 36.90
CA CYS A 143 11.18 23.93 35.98
C CYS A 143 11.51 24.26 34.52
N LEU A 144 11.96 25.49 34.24
CA LEU A 144 12.39 25.90 32.90
C LEU A 144 13.59 25.08 32.43
N PHE A 145 14.59 24.87 33.29
CA PHE A 145 15.76 24.05 32.98
C PHE A 145 15.36 22.59 32.70
N ALA A 146 14.51 21.98 33.53
CA ALA A 146 14.02 20.62 33.32
C ALA A 146 13.24 20.50 32.00
N LEU A 147 12.44 21.51 31.66
CA LEU A 147 11.68 21.55 30.40
C LEU A 147 12.63 21.68 29.20
N LEU A 148 13.60 22.58 29.24
CA LEU A 148 14.61 22.73 28.19
C LEU A 148 15.45 21.46 28.03
N LEU A 149 15.84 20.82 29.15
CA LEU A 149 16.59 19.57 29.15
C LEU A 149 15.76 18.43 28.55
N SER A 150 14.48 18.34 28.89
CA SER A 150 13.55 17.37 28.31
C SER A 150 13.38 17.59 26.80
N LEU A 151 13.24 18.85 26.37
CA LEU A 151 13.16 19.23 24.96
C LEU A 151 14.44 18.86 24.21
N PHE A 152 15.61 19.18 24.77
CA PHE A 152 16.92 18.82 24.22
C PHE A 152 17.08 17.31 24.12
N TYR A 153 16.76 16.56 25.17
CA TYR A 153 16.87 15.11 25.19
C TYR A 153 15.87 14.45 24.24
N GLY A 154 14.65 14.99 24.14
CA GLY A 154 13.65 14.58 23.17
C GLY A 154 14.14 14.77 21.74
N MET A 155 14.63 15.97 21.39
CA MET A 155 15.20 16.24 20.06
C MET A 155 16.38 15.31 19.74
N ARG A 156 17.23 15.00 20.73
CA ARG A 156 18.41 14.15 20.53
C ARG A 156 18.07 12.66 20.46
N ARG A 157 17.10 12.18 21.25
CA ARG A 157 16.70 10.76 21.31
C ARG A 157 15.71 10.38 20.20
N TYR A 158 14.93 11.33 19.71
CA TYR A 158 14.12 11.20 18.49
C TYR A 158 14.92 11.54 17.22
N SER A 159 16.26 11.58 17.28
CA SER A 159 17.05 11.60 16.05
C SER A 159 16.71 10.35 15.25
N VAL A 160 16.20 10.57 14.04
CA VAL A 160 15.72 9.55 13.11
C VAL A 160 16.71 8.38 13.06
N TYR A 161 16.22 7.17 13.28
CA TYR A 161 16.97 5.92 13.08
C TYR A 161 17.68 5.99 11.72
N ARG A 162 19.00 5.82 11.66
CA ARG A 162 19.78 5.77 10.42
C ARG A 162 20.38 4.38 10.30
N SER A 163 19.86 3.55 9.40
CA SER A 163 20.60 2.38 8.93
C SER A 163 21.15 2.64 7.54
N SER A 164 22.41 2.32 7.34
CA SER A 164 23.07 2.32 6.03
C SER A 164 22.70 1.03 5.29
N ASP A 165 21.90 1.16 4.24
CA ASP A 165 21.72 0.12 3.23
C ASP A 165 22.44 0.56 1.93
N ILE A 166 22.74 -0.39 1.04
CA ILE A 166 23.37 -0.20 -0.27
C ILE A 166 22.64 0.83 -1.15
N LEU A 167 21.36 1.10 -0.87
CA LEU A 167 20.53 2.10 -1.55
C LEU A 167 20.46 3.48 -0.85
N GLY A 168 21.20 3.68 0.25
CA GLY A 168 21.24 4.91 1.04
C GLY A 168 20.64 4.78 2.45
N GLN A 169 20.78 5.86 3.24
CA GLN A 169 20.33 5.92 4.63
C GLN A 169 18.80 5.76 4.74
N THR A 170 18.33 4.66 5.33
CA THR A 170 16.93 4.49 5.68
C THR A 170 16.68 5.02 7.08
N GLY A 171 15.79 6.02 7.16
CA GLY A 171 15.30 6.56 8.41
C GLY A 171 13.86 6.99 8.31
N ASN A 172 13.12 6.81 9.41
CA ASN A 172 11.68 7.07 9.56
C ASN A 172 11.25 8.43 9.00
N GLY A 173 10.90 8.47 7.71
CA GLY A 173 10.13 9.55 7.10
C GLY A 173 10.60 10.12 5.76
N ARG A 174 11.68 9.65 5.12
CA ARG A 174 12.16 9.90 3.72
C ARG A 174 13.67 9.53 3.69
N VAL A 175 14.24 8.77 2.76
CA VAL A 175 13.97 8.56 1.33
C VAL A 175 14.07 7.06 1.05
N PHE A 176 12.92 6.42 0.83
CA PHE A 176 12.88 5.29 -0.07
C PHE A 176 13.15 5.89 -1.47
N TYR A 177 14.29 5.58 -2.09
CA TYR A 177 14.49 5.90 -3.52
C TYR A 177 13.63 4.97 -4.41
N THR A 178 12.46 4.54 -3.95
CA THR A 178 11.36 4.20 -4.87
C THR A 178 10.90 5.54 -5.41
N GLY A 179 11.49 5.99 -6.52
CA GLY A 179 11.02 7.16 -7.26
C GLY A 179 9.63 6.96 -7.88
N ILE A 180 8.71 6.31 -7.17
CA ILE A 180 7.25 6.31 -7.36
C ILE A 180 6.68 7.65 -6.86
N LEU A 181 7.37 8.33 -5.93
CA LEU A 181 6.95 9.60 -5.32
C LEU A 181 8.09 10.62 -5.25
N SER A 182 8.86 10.78 -6.33
CA SER A 182 9.54 12.06 -6.56
C SER A 182 8.43 13.06 -6.88
N ARG A 183 7.93 13.81 -5.89
CA ARG A 183 7.09 14.97 -6.19
C ARG A 183 7.85 15.85 -7.17
N LEU A 184 7.23 16.10 -8.33
CA LEU A 184 7.73 16.82 -9.49
C LEU A 184 7.85 18.32 -9.20
N GLU A 185 8.40 18.69 -8.04
CA GLU A 185 8.41 20.09 -7.58
C GLU A 185 9.44 20.93 -8.35
N ASN A 186 10.21 20.35 -9.28
CA ASN A 186 11.26 21.00 -10.08
C ASN A 186 11.48 20.23 -11.41
N LEU A 187 10.55 20.41 -12.36
CA LEU A 187 10.69 19.94 -13.75
C LEU A 187 10.89 21.14 -14.67
N THR A 188 11.74 20.99 -15.68
CA THR A 188 11.78 21.89 -16.83
C THR A 188 10.44 21.85 -17.61
N PRO A 189 10.16 22.83 -18.50
CA PRO A 189 8.99 22.80 -19.39
C PRO A 189 8.88 21.52 -20.24
N GLU A 190 9.99 20.82 -20.44
CA GLU A 190 10.12 19.55 -21.18
C GLU A 190 9.96 18.31 -20.26
N GLY A 191 9.59 18.51 -19.00
CA GLY A 191 9.37 17.44 -18.02
C GLY A 191 10.67 16.76 -17.56
N ILE A 192 11.81 17.45 -17.65
CA ILE A 192 13.11 16.94 -17.18
C ILE A 192 13.31 17.39 -15.73
N PRO A 193 13.66 16.50 -14.78
CA PRO A 193 13.95 16.94 -13.42
C PRO A 193 15.19 17.85 -13.38
N ASP A 194 15.09 18.98 -12.67
CA ASP A 194 16.16 20.00 -12.59
C ASP A 194 17.49 19.46 -12.03
N LYS A 195 17.44 18.35 -11.30
CA LYS A 195 18.62 17.59 -10.85
C LYS A 195 18.51 16.14 -11.28
N GLN A 196 19.23 15.77 -12.32
CA GLN A 196 19.53 14.38 -12.64
C GLN A 196 20.84 14.00 -11.95
N VAL A 197 20.82 12.98 -11.09
CA VAL A 197 22.05 12.44 -10.48
C VAL A 197 22.67 11.45 -11.47
N THR A 198 23.32 11.98 -12.51
CA THR A 198 24.14 11.18 -13.42
C THR A 198 25.32 10.60 -12.62
N GLY A 199 25.51 9.28 -12.68
CA GLY A 199 26.60 8.58 -11.96
C GLY A 199 26.25 8.05 -10.56
N LEU A 200 24.97 8.01 -10.16
CA LEU A 200 24.57 7.27 -8.94
C LEU A 200 24.89 5.77 -9.07
N ALA A 201 24.74 5.23 -10.28
CA ALA A 201 25.31 3.96 -10.69
C ALA A 201 26.33 4.25 -11.80
N CYS A 202 27.58 3.87 -11.60
CA CYS A 202 28.62 3.93 -12.63
C CYS A 202 28.94 2.49 -13.04
N PRO A 203 28.05 1.80 -13.79
CA PRO A 203 28.33 0.43 -14.18
C PRO A 203 29.56 0.38 -15.09
N PRO A 204 30.34 -0.70 -15.04
CA PRO A 204 31.38 -0.97 -16.03
C PRO A 204 30.77 -0.98 -17.43
N CYS A 205 31.49 -0.38 -18.39
CA CYS A 205 31.11 -0.31 -19.79
C CYS A 205 32.32 -0.66 -20.66
N VAL A 206 32.10 -1.36 -21.78
CA VAL A 206 33.12 -1.47 -22.83
C VAL A 206 33.26 -0.14 -23.58
N SER A 207 34.36 0.03 -24.31
CA SER A 207 34.56 1.24 -25.13
C SER A 207 33.47 1.38 -26.20
N GLU A 208 33.15 2.62 -26.58
CA GLU A 208 32.12 2.90 -27.60
C GLU A 208 32.43 2.22 -28.95
N VAL A 209 33.72 2.16 -29.32
CA VAL A 209 34.18 1.49 -30.55
C VAL A 209 33.91 -0.02 -30.48
N GLN A 210 34.22 -0.65 -29.35
CA GLN A 210 33.96 -2.07 -29.13
C GLN A 210 32.45 -2.35 -29.12
N ALA A 211 31.65 -1.49 -28.47
CA ALA A 211 30.21 -1.62 -28.46
C ALA A 211 29.62 -1.53 -29.88
N LYS A 212 30.01 -0.53 -30.68
CA LYS A 212 29.56 -0.38 -32.08
C LYS A 212 29.93 -1.56 -32.98
N ALA A 213 31.05 -2.22 -32.71
CA ALA A 213 31.48 -3.39 -33.48
C ALA A 213 30.72 -4.69 -33.12
N SER A 214 30.01 -4.72 -31.99
CA SER A 214 29.33 -5.91 -31.47
C SER A 214 28.16 -6.38 -32.33
N SER A 215 27.81 -7.67 -32.23
CA SER A 215 26.59 -8.23 -32.82
C SER A 215 25.32 -7.61 -32.23
N LEU A 216 25.36 -7.27 -30.93
CA LEU A 216 24.25 -6.64 -30.21
C LEU A 216 23.87 -5.27 -30.83
N VAL A 217 24.85 -4.42 -31.17
CA VAL A 217 24.56 -3.13 -31.81
C VAL A 217 24.09 -3.31 -33.26
N LYS A 218 24.66 -4.26 -34.01
CA LYS A 218 24.18 -4.59 -35.36
C LYS A 218 22.71 -5.05 -35.34
N LEU A 219 22.32 -5.83 -34.33
CA LEU A 219 20.92 -6.21 -34.12
C LEU A 219 20.04 -4.98 -33.85
N LEU A 220 20.50 -4.03 -33.03
CA LEU A 220 19.74 -2.79 -32.79
C LEU A 220 19.56 -1.96 -34.07
N GLU A 221 20.57 -1.92 -34.94
CA GLU A 221 20.49 -1.26 -36.24
C GLU A 221 19.51 -1.99 -37.18
N GLU A 222 19.55 -3.33 -37.24
CA GLU A 222 18.65 -4.16 -38.06
C GLU A 222 17.16 -3.90 -37.79
N TYR A 223 16.80 -3.62 -36.53
CA TYR A 223 15.42 -3.41 -36.08
C TYR A 223 15.03 -1.94 -35.86
N ASP A 224 15.86 -0.98 -36.30
CA ASP A 224 15.66 0.46 -36.07
C ASP A 224 15.50 0.82 -34.58
N ALA A 225 16.21 0.09 -33.72
CA ALA A 225 16.25 0.27 -32.28
C ALA A 225 17.54 1.00 -31.82
N PHE A 226 18.43 1.38 -32.73
CA PHE A 226 19.67 2.08 -32.39
C PHE A 226 19.46 3.55 -31.99
N ASN A 227 19.99 3.93 -30.83
CA ASN A 227 20.18 5.31 -30.36
C ASN A 227 21.30 5.37 -29.31
N GLY A 228 21.65 6.57 -28.83
CA GLY A 228 22.71 6.77 -27.84
C GLY A 228 22.39 6.08 -26.51
N THR A 229 21.13 6.05 -26.10
CA THR A 229 20.70 5.32 -24.89
C THR A 229 20.93 3.82 -25.01
N ASN A 230 20.48 3.19 -26.09
CA ASN A 230 20.62 1.76 -26.31
C ASN A 230 22.07 1.35 -26.55
N LEU A 231 22.88 2.20 -27.19
CA LEU A 231 24.33 2.00 -27.28
C LEU A 231 25.00 1.99 -25.90
N ALA A 232 24.64 2.93 -25.02
CA ALA A 232 25.18 2.99 -23.66
C ALA A 232 24.74 1.80 -22.79
N LEU A 233 23.51 1.32 -22.94
CA LEU A 233 23.06 0.11 -22.23
C LEU A 233 23.71 -1.15 -22.82
N ALA A 234 23.84 -1.24 -24.15
CA ALA A 234 24.56 -2.33 -24.81
C ALA A 234 26.03 -2.39 -24.35
N SER A 235 26.69 -1.25 -24.16
CA SER A 235 28.07 -1.24 -23.67
C SER A 235 28.20 -1.72 -22.22
N VAL A 236 27.20 -1.50 -21.37
CA VAL A 236 27.11 -2.11 -20.03
C VAL A 236 26.91 -3.61 -20.16
N VAL A 237 25.93 -4.07 -20.95
CA VAL A 237 25.66 -5.50 -21.17
C VAL A 237 26.91 -6.25 -21.63
N LEU A 238 27.66 -5.70 -22.59
CA LEU A 238 28.89 -6.29 -23.11
C LEU A 238 30.01 -6.36 -22.07
N ALA A 239 29.99 -5.53 -21.03
CA ALA A 239 30.95 -5.61 -19.92
C ALA A 239 30.60 -6.73 -18.91
N LEU A 240 29.44 -7.39 -19.07
CA LEU A 240 28.95 -8.48 -18.21
C LEU A 240 29.23 -9.87 -18.82
N GLU A 241 30.34 -10.05 -19.54
CA GLU A 241 30.67 -11.29 -20.26
C GLU A 241 30.76 -12.53 -19.35
N ASP A 242 31.15 -12.37 -18.09
CA ASP A 242 31.25 -13.45 -17.11
C ASP A 242 29.97 -13.65 -16.27
N TYR A 243 28.96 -12.79 -16.42
CA TYR A 243 27.74 -12.85 -15.63
C TYR A 243 26.80 -13.91 -16.19
N PRO A 244 26.13 -14.71 -15.32
CA PRO A 244 25.14 -15.66 -15.77
C PRO A 244 23.88 -14.95 -16.27
N ALA A 245 23.29 -15.44 -17.36
CA ALA A 245 22.03 -14.92 -17.87
C ALA A 245 20.87 -15.14 -16.86
N TYR A 246 20.84 -16.28 -16.19
CA TYR A 246 19.81 -16.60 -15.19
C TYR A 246 20.46 -17.14 -13.92
N LEU A 247 19.86 -16.81 -12.79
CA LEU A 247 20.28 -17.31 -11.49
C LEU A 247 19.03 -17.72 -10.71
N GLY A 248 19.02 -18.96 -10.24
CA GLY A 248 17.95 -19.49 -9.41
C GLY A 248 17.75 -18.64 -8.16
N LYS A 249 16.53 -18.62 -7.64
CA LYS A 249 16.22 -17.96 -6.38
C LYS A 249 17.02 -18.65 -5.25
N PRO A 250 17.48 -17.88 -4.24
CA PRO A 250 18.25 -18.45 -3.13
C PRO A 250 17.42 -19.40 -2.24
N GLN A 251 16.11 -19.50 -2.44
CA GLN A 251 15.21 -20.36 -1.67
C GLN A 251 15.00 -21.70 -2.40
N GLY A 252 15.22 -22.80 -1.69
CA GLY A 252 15.02 -24.17 -2.20
C GLY A 252 16.05 -24.62 -3.23
N ASN A 253 15.76 -25.74 -3.91
CA ASN A 253 16.61 -26.31 -4.97
C ASN A 253 16.37 -25.63 -6.35
N ASP A 254 16.16 -24.30 -6.37
CA ASP A 254 15.78 -23.60 -7.61
C ASP A 254 16.94 -23.54 -8.62
N GLN A 255 18.17 -23.39 -8.13
CA GLN A 255 19.37 -23.45 -8.97
C GLN A 255 19.56 -24.83 -9.62
N GLY A 256 19.24 -25.91 -8.90
CA GLY A 256 19.30 -27.27 -9.45
C GLY A 256 18.24 -27.50 -10.53
N LYS A 257 17.01 -27.02 -10.31
CA LYS A 257 15.94 -27.04 -11.33
C LYS A 257 16.34 -26.26 -12.58
N LEU A 258 16.95 -25.09 -12.40
CA LEU A 258 17.46 -24.30 -13.52
C LEU A 258 18.52 -25.06 -14.33
N GLN A 259 19.50 -25.67 -13.66
CA GLN A 259 20.58 -26.43 -14.31
C GLN A 259 20.08 -27.70 -15.04
N GLN A 260 18.97 -28.29 -14.58
CA GLN A 260 18.33 -29.42 -15.26
C GLN A 260 17.62 -29.01 -16.56
N VAL A 261 17.07 -27.80 -16.60
CA VAL A 261 16.22 -27.33 -17.70
C VAL A 261 17.00 -26.44 -18.69
N PHE A 262 18.12 -25.84 -18.30
CA PHE A 262 18.83 -24.87 -19.13
C PHE A 262 20.34 -25.06 -19.10
N LEU A 263 20.96 -25.11 -20.29
CA LEU A 263 22.40 -25.32 -20.45
C LEU A 263 23.26 -24.13 -20.00
N GLY A 264 22.66 -22.95 -19.80
CA GLY A 264 23.35 -21.74 -19.36
C GLY A 264 23.96 -20.94 -20.52
N GLU A 265 23.91 -19.62 -20.40
CA GLU A 265 24.64 -18.66 -21.25
C GLU A 265 25.01 -17.43 -20.42
N ASN A 266 25.92 -16.61 -20.94
CA ASN A 266 26.25 -15.33 -20.34
C ASN A 266 25.24 -14.23 -20.72
N VAL A 267 25.30 -13.11 -20.00
CA VAL A 267 24.39 -11.98 -20.19
C VAL A 267 24.41 -11.42 -21.64
N PRO A 268 25.57 -11.16 -22.28
CA PRO A 268 25.60 -10.66 -23.66
C PRO A 268 24.89 -11.54 -24.68
N GLN A 269 25.21 -12.84 -24.72
CA GLN A 269 24.64 -13.79 -25.69
C GLN A 269 23.14 -13.93 -25.50
N SER A 270 22.72 -14.12 -24.24
CA SER A 270 21.31 -14.22 -23.89
C SER A 270 20.54 -12.94 -24.26
N THR A 271 21.14 -11.76 -24.04
CA THR A 271 20.52 -10.46 -24.38
C THR A 271 20.29 -10.31 -25.88
N GLU A 272 21.25 -10.74 -26.72
CA GLU A 272 21.08 -10.72 -28.17
C GLU A 272 19.88 -11.59 -28.60
N HIS A 273 19.79 -12.80 -28.06
CA HIS A 273 18.70 -13.72 -28.34
C HIS A 273 17.33 -13.19 -27.89
N ILE A 274 17.24 -12.65 -26.68
CA ILE A 274 16.02 -12.04 -26.12
C ILE A 274 15.57 -10.84 -26.96
N LEU A 275 16.49 -9.93 -27.31
CA LEU A 275 16.16 -8.76 -28.13
C LEU A 275 15.70 -9.17 -29.53
N ARG A 276 16.35 -10.16 -30.14
CA ARG A 276 15.96 -10.65 -31.47
C ARG A 276 14.54 -11.22 -31.43
N ALA A 277 14.19 -12.02 -30.42
CA ALA A 277 12.83 -12.53 -30.24
C ALA A 277 11.81 -11.40 -30.04
N ALA A 278 12.08 -10.46 -29.13
CA ALA A 278 11.17 -9.37 -28.82
C ALA A 278 10.99 -8.39 -29.99
N LEU A 279 12.08 -7.96 -30.64
CA LEU A 279 12.04 -6.97 -31.72
C LEU A 279 11.47 -7.56 -33.03
N SER A 280 11.75 -8.83 -33.33
CA SER A 280 11.11 -9.50 -34.47
C SER A 280 9.60 -9.64 -34.29
N LEU A 281 9.15 -9.98 -33.08
CA LEU A 281 7.73 -10.04 -32.74
C LEU A 281 7.07 -8.65 -32.73
N HIS A 282 7.75 -7.64 -32.19
CA HIS A 282 7.26 -6.25 -32.23
C HIS A 282 7.10 -5.74 -33.66
N ARG A 283 8.09 -6.01 -34.52
CA ARG A 283 8.03 -5.68 -35.96
C ARG A 283 6.87 -6.40 -36.66
N SER A 284 6.62 -7.68 -36.34
CA SER A 284 5.50 -8.42 -36.93
C SER A 284 4.14 -7.85 -36.51
N TYR A 285 4.00 -7.38 -35.26
CA TYR A 285 2.81 -6.67 -34.81
C TYR A 285 2.60 -5.34 -35.54
N ARG A 286 3.66 -4.54 -35.74
CA ARG A 286 3.57 -3.28 -36.49
C ARG A 286 3.16 -3.49 -37.95
N ASN A 287 3.53 -4.63 -38.53
CA ASN A 287 3.19 -5.01 -39.91
C ASN A 287 1.80 -5.66 -40.04
N GLY A 288 1.03 -5.79 -38.95
CA GLY A 288 -0.31 -6.39 -38.97
C GLY A 288 -0.35 -7.92 -39.07
N ALA A 289 0.80 -8.61 -38.95
CA ALA A 289 0.87 -10.07 -39.02
C ALA A 289 0.50 -10.78 -37.69
N GLY A 290 0.22 -10.02 -36.63
CA GLY A 290 0.09 -10.51 -35.25
C GLY A 290 -1.21 -11.21 -34.87
N GLU A 291 -2.22 -11.26 -35.76
CA GLU A 291 -3.53 -11.85 -35.45
C GLU A 291 -3.65 -13.34 -35.79
N GLN A 292 -2.81 -13.88 -36.68
CA GLN A 292 -3.03 -15.22 -37.25
C GLN A 292 -2.29 -16.39 -36.59
N THR A 293 -1.40 -16.16 -35.62
CA THR A 293 -0.72 -17.26 -34.93
C THR A 293 -1.52 -17.65 -33.69
N THR A 294 -2.45 -18.59 -33.85
CA THR A 294 -2.89 -19.43 -32.74
C THR A 294 -1.68 -20.21 -32.24
N ALA A 295 -1.21 -19.88 -31.04
CA ALA A 295 -0.10 -20.57 -30.41
C ALA A 295 -0.50 -22.04 -30.18
N SER A 296 0.00 -22.94 -31.03
CA SER A 296 -0.09 -24.38 -30.78
C SER A 296 0.76 -24.70 -29.55
N SER A 297 0.11 -25.14 -28.47
CA SER A 297 0.77 -25.58 -27.25
C SER A 297 1.48 -26.92 -27.49
N VAL A 298 2.72 -26.86 -27.98
CA VAL A 298 3.61 -28.03 -27.96
C VAL A 298 4.26 -28.05 -26.57
N SER A 299 3.73 -28.90 -25.68
CA SER A 299 4.37 -29.19 -24.40
C SER A 299 5.68 -29.91 -24.66
N ILE A 300 6.81 -29.31 -24.29
CA ILE A 300 8.11 -29.96 -24.35
C ILE A 300 8.17 -30.98 -23.22
N SER A 301 8.15 -32.28 -23.55
CA SER A 301 8.45 -33.35 -22.59
C SER A 301 9.95 -33.28 -22.26
N SER A 302 10.28 -32.78 -21.07
CA SER A 302 11.66 -32.41 -20.71
C SER A 302 12.45 -33.58 -20.10
N ASP A 303 13.07 -34.41 -20.94
CA ASP A 303 14.20 -35.27 -20.52
C ASP A 303 15.57 -34.61 -20.76
N ARG A 304 15.61 -33.46 -21.44
CA ARG A 304 16.85 -32.76 -21.82
C ARG A 304 16.79 -31.25 -21.53
N ALA A 305 17.92 -30.70 -21.08
CA ALA A 305 18.12 -29.26 -20.91
C ALA A 305 18.07 -28.50 -22.25
N LEU A 306 17.36 -27.38 -22.27
CA LEU A 306 17.18 -26.48 -23.41
C LEU A 306 18.47 -25.70 -23.69
N SER A 307 18.81 -25.58 -24.97
CA SER A 307 19.73 -24.57 -25.48
C SER A 307 19.10 -23.17 -25.44
N MET A 308 19.91 -22.11 -25.53
CA MET A 308 19.38 -20.75 -25.59
C MET A 308 18.50 -20.50 -26.81
N GLN A 309 18.79 -21.14 -27.94
CA GLN A 309 17.97 -21.01 -29.15
C GLN A 309 16.58 -21.62 -28.96
N GLU A 310 16.50 -22.82 -28.36
CA GLU A 310 15.22 -23.45 -28.01
C GLU A 310 14.47 -22.62 -26.97
N TYR A 311 15.15 -22.16 -25.93
CA TYR A 311 14.56 -21.28 -24.92
C TYR A 311 14.03 -19.97 -25.53
N THR A 312 14.74 -19.40 -26.51
CA THR A 312 14.32 -18.17 -27.20
C THR A 312 13.01 -18.36 -27.97
N VAL A 313 12.81 -19.53 -28.57
CA VAL A 313 11.56 -19.89 -29.24
C VAL A 313 10.42 -19.96 -28.22
N GLU A 314 10.65 -20.59 -27.06
CA GLU A 314 9.65 -20.64 -25.98
C GLU A 314 9.36 -19.26 -25.38
N LEU A 315 10.39 -18.43 -25.21
CA LEU A 315 10.24 -17.06 -24.75
C LEU A 315 9.43 -16.21 -25.76
N GLN A 316 9.64 -16.40 -27.06
CA GLN A 316 8.86 -15.71 -28.09
C GLN A 316 7.39 -16.14 -28.07
N LYS A 317 7.10 -17.44 -27.88
CA LYS A 317 5.73 -17.92 -27.67
C LYS A 317 5.11 -17.30 -26.42
N ALA A 318 5.85 -17.26 -25.31
CA ALA A 318 5.39 -16.64 -24.07
C ALA A 318 5.10 -15.14 -24.27
N PHE A 319 5.97 -14.40 -24.96
CA PHE A 319 5.73 -12.99 -25.31
C PHE A 319 4.43 -12.77 -26.09
N GLN A 320 4.09 -13.69 -26.99
CA GLN A 320 2.86 -13.64 -27.76
C GLN A 320 1.63 -14.03 -26.93
N GLN A 321 1.77 -15.05 -26.07
CA GLN A 321 0.71 -15.58 -25.22
C GLN A 321 0.21 -14.54 -24.21
N VAL A 322 1.13 -13.84 -23.54
CA VAL A 322 0.77 -12.94 -22.43
C VAL A 322 0.03 -11.67 -22.86
N LEU A 323 0.15 -11.29 -24.13
CA LEU A 323 -0.46 -10.08 -24.68
C LEU A 323 -1.80 -10.39 -25.35
N THR A 324 -2.86 -9.76 -24.85
CA THR A 324 -4.17 -9.74 -25.52
C THR A 324 -4.11 -8.92 -26.82
N PRO A 325 -5.07 -9.09 -27.76
CA PRO A 325 -5.08 -8.32 -29.01
C PRO A 325 -5.01 -6.80 -28.79
N HIS A 326 -5.71 -6.30 -27.76
CA HIS A 326 -5.65 -4.89 -27.38
C HIS A 326 -4.23 -4.49 -26.99
N LEU A 327 -3.55 -5.24 -26.10
CA LEU A 327 -2.21 -4.90 -25.67
C LEU A 327 -1.15 -5.05 -26.77
N ARG A 328 -1.33 -5.98 -27.72
CA ARG A 328 -0.47 -6.05 -28.91
C ARG A 328 -0.57 -4.76 -29.72
N SER A 329 -1.80 -4.26 -29.93
CA SER A 329 -2.03 -2.97 -30.59
C SER A 329 -1.44 -1.79 -29.80
N GLU A 330 -1.53 -1.79 -28.48
CA GLU A 330 -0.92 -0.75 -27.65
C GLU A 330 0.61 -0.80 -27.68
N LEU A 331 1.20 -1.99 -27.78
CA LEU A 331 2.65 -2.17 -27.90
C LEU A 331 3.20 -1.66 -29.24
N THR A 332 2.43 -1.73 -30.34
CA THR A 332 2.87 -1.19 -31.65
C THR A 332 3.01 0.33 -31.66
N LYS A 333 2.36 1.02 -30.71
CA LYS A 333 2.51 2.47 -30.51
C LYS A 333 3.89 2.85 -29.97
N LEU A 334 4.58 1.91 -29.33
CA LEU A 334 5.95 2.11 -28.88
C LEU A 334 6.92 1.92 -30.05
N SER A 335 7.95 2.76 -30.09
CA SER A 335 9.07 2.58 -31.02
C SER A 335 9.92 1.36 -30.66
N SER A 336 10.61 0.79 -31.65
CA SER A 336 11.58 -0.29 -31.42
C SER A 336 12.66 0.12 -30.40
N LYS A 337 13.00 1.41 -30.36
CA LYS A 337 13.96 2.03 -29.44
C LYS A 337 13.48 1.90 -27.99
N GLU A 338 12.22 2.24 -27.71
CA GLU A 338 11.63 2.15 -26.36
C GLU A 338 11.57 0.70 -25.86
N VAL A 339 11.17 -0.24 -26.72
CA VAL A 339 11.13 -1.67 -26.40
C VAL A 339 12.53 -2.17 -26.08
N ALA A 340 13.51 -1.89 -26.94
CA ALA A 340 14.90 -2.28 -26.71
C ALA A 340 15.48 -1.63 -25.44
N THR A 341 15.18 -0.36 -25.16
CA THR A 341 15.66 0.33 -23.95
C THR A 341 15.18 -0.36 -22.69
N ALA A 342 13.92 -0.77 -22.59
CA ALA A 342 13.42 -1.45 -21.40
C ALA A 342 14.10 -2.82 -21.18
N LEU A 343 14.24 -3.61 -22.26
CA LEU A 343 14.87 -4.93 -22.18
C LEU A 343 16.38 -4.81 -21.87
N LEU A 344 17.09 -3.92 -22.55
CA LEU A 344 18.51 -3.64 -22.29
C LEU A 344 18.74 -3.09 -20.88
N ALA A 345 17.86 -2.21 -20.39
CA ALA A 345 17.95 -1.68 -19.03
C ALA A 345 17.81 -2.80 -17.99
N PHE A 346 16.90 -3.76 -18.21
CA PHE A 346 16.77 -4.92 -17.33
C PHE A 346 18.05 -5.77 -17.32
N GLN A 347 18.59 -6.12 -18.50
CA GLN A 347 19.80 -6.91 -18.61
C GLN A 347 21.01 -6.19 -17.99
N SER A 348 21.16 -4.89 -18.25
CA SER A 348 22.21 -4.05 -17.67
C SER A 348 22.10 -3.94 -16.15
N GLY A 349 20.87 -3.95 -15.61
CA GLY A 349 20.59 -3.90 -14.17
C GLY A 349 21.18 -5.04 -13.37
N LYS A 350 21.52 -6.17 -14.01
CA LYS A 350 22.17 -7.33 -13.36
C LYS A 350 23.50 -6.98 -12.72
N VAL A 351 24.20 -5.96 -13.22
CA VAL A 351 25.46 -5.47 -12.64
C VAL A 351 25.32 -4.95 -11.20
N LEU A 352 24.12 -4.50 -10.81
CA LEU A 352 23.82 -4.06 -9.45
C LEU A 352 23.03 -5.12 -8.66
N ALA A 353 22.51 -6.13 -9.33
CA ALA A 353 21.66 -7.15 -8.70
C ALA A 353 22.43 -8.42 -8.33
N LEU A 354 23.54 -8.70 -9.03
CA LEU A 354 24.35 -9.90 -8.87
C LEU A 354 25.74 -9.54 -8.34
N THR A 355 26.31 -10.44 -7.53
CA THR A 355 27.72 -10.41 -7.17
C THR A 355 28.28 -11.82 -7.17
N GLN A 356 29.60 -11.92 -7.32
CA GLN A 356 30.31 -13.18 -7.17
C GLN A 356 30.92 -13.22 -5.76
N ALA A 357 30.46 -14.14 -4.93
CA ALA A 357 30.98 -14.35 -3.58
C ALA A 357 31.24 -15.85 -3.36
N GLY A 358 32.40 -16.20 -2.80
CA GLY A 358 32.76 -17.61 -2.57
C GLY A 358 32.86 -18.44 -3.85
N GLY A 359 33.18 -17.83 -4.98
CA GLY A 359 33.25 -18.51 -6.28
C GLY A 359 31.90 -18.80 -6.94
N GLN A 360 30.79 -18.38 -6.31
CA GLN A 360 29.43 -18.56 -6.84
C GLN A 360 28.76 -17.20 -7.09
N TRP A 361 27.88 -17.15 -8.09
CA TRP A 361 27.03 -15.99 -8.33
C TRP A 361 25.85 -16.01 -7.38
N MET A 362 25.55 -14.87 -6.78
CA MET A 362 24.42 -14.72 -5.86
C MET A 362 23.67 -13.40 -6.10
N TRP A 363 22.38 -13.41 -5.78
CA TRP A 363 21.56 -12.19 -5.73
C TRP A 363 21.95 -11.34 -4.50
N VAL A 364 22.32 -10.08 -4.74
CA VAL A 364 22.56 -9.08 -3.66
C VAL A 364 21.35 -8.18 -3.47
N SER A 365 20.60 -7.94 -4.55
CA SER A 365 19.37 -7.14 -4.52
C SER A 365 18.16 -8.03 -4.72
N SER A 366 17.19 -7.97 -3.81
CA SER A 366 15.85 -8.56 -3.99
C SER A 366 14.99 -7.78 -5.00
N PHE A 367 15.47 -6.67 -5.53
CA PHE A 367 14.73 -5.77 -6.42
C PHE A 367 15.46 -5.51 -7.74
N PRO A 368 15.64 -6.54 -8.60
CA PRO A 368 16.37 -6.40 -9.86
C PRO A 368 15.74 -5.38 -10.82
N HIS A 369 14.42 -5.16 -10.73
CA HIS A 369 13.72 -4.11 -11.48
C HIS A 369 14.12 -2.69 -11.05
N LEU A 370 14.43 -2.46 -9.77
CA LEU A 370 14.94 -1.17 -9.28
C LEU A 370 16.41 -0.99 -9.69
N SER A 371 17.19 -2.06 -9.71
CA SER A 371 18.56 -2.07 -10.24
C SER A 371 18.59 -1.68 -11.72
N ALA A 372 17.71 -2.25 -12.54
CA ALA A 372 17.53 -1.91 -13.95
C ALA A 372 17.21 -0.42 -14.15
N ARG A 373 16.27 0.08 -13.34
CA ARG A 373 15.89 1.50 -13.34
C ARG A 373 17.09 2.39 -12.97
N ALA A 374 17.87 2.03 -11.95
CA ALA A 374 19.03 2.80 -11.53
C ALA A 374 20.07 2.95 -12.64
N VAL A 375 20.38 1.85 -13.34
CA VAL A 375 21.28 1.86 -14.50
C VAL A 375 20.73 2.73 -15.63
N LEU A 376 19.45 2.61 -15.96
CA LEU A 376 18.82 3.44 -17.00
C LEU A 376 18.93 4.95 -16.69
N HIS A 377 18.73 5.36 -15.43
CA HIS A 377 18.84 6.78 -15.05
C HIS A 377 20.27 7.32 -15.06
N ALA A 378 21.26 6.44 -14.96
CA ALA A 378 22.66 6.81 -15.06
C ALA A 378 23.08 7.16 -16.50
N VAL A 379 22.33 6.71 -17.51
CA VAL A 379 22.60 6.99 -18.93
C VAL A 379 22.20 8.43 -19.28
N PRO A 380 23.15 9.34 -19.60
CA PRO A 380 22.82 10.74 -19.86
C PRO A 380 21.96 10.93 -21.12
N ALA A 381 22.13 10.08 -22.13
CA ALA A 381 21.36 10.11 -23.37
C ALA A 381 19.85 9.89 -23.13
N PHE A 382 19.48 9.11 -22.11
CA PHE A 382 18.08 8.76 -21.84
C PHE A 382 17.20 9.99 -21.55
N ALA A 383 17.73 11.00 -20.87
CA ALA A 383 16.99 12.23 -20.59
C ALA A 383 16.91 13.17 -21.80
N LYS A 384 17.82 13.02 -22.77
CA LYS A 384 17.88 13.87 -23.97
C LYS A 384 17.07 13.29 -25.14
N GLU A 385 17.07 11.97 -25.29
CA GLU A 385 16.51 11.29 -26.46
C GLU A 385 15.02 10.96 -26.33
N TYR A 386 14.53 10.75 -25.10
CA TYR A 386 13.14 10.37 -24.83
C TYR A 386 12.40 11.51 -24.16
N ASP A 387 11.17 11.78 -24.58
CA ASP A 387 10.31 12.76 -23.92
C ASP A 387 9.78 12.26 -22.56
N TYR A 388 9.01 13.10 -21.86
CA TYR A 388 8.45 12.74 -20.56
C TYR A 388 7.59 11.47 -20.60
N HIS A 389 6.70 11.31 -21.59
CA HIS A 389 5.77 10.20 -21.70
C HIS A 389 6.47 8.88 -22.05
N GLN A 390 7.45 8.92 -22.95
CA GLN A 390 8.27 7.77 -23.30
C GLN A 390 9.09 7.30 -22.09
N ARG A 391 9.74 8.24 -21.38
CA ARG A 391 10.49 7.93 -20.15
C ARG A 391 9.58 7.36 -19.06
N GLU A 392 8.39 7.92 -18.88
CA GLU A 392 7.41 7.43 -17.91
C GLU A 392 6.96 6.00 -18.26
N THR A 393 6.65 5.73 -19.53
CA THR A 393 6.26 4.41 -20.02
C THR A 393 7.33 3.36 -19.73
N ILE A 394 8.59 3.61 -20.13
CA ILE A 394 9.72 2.71 -19.88
C ILE A 394 9.94 2.50 -18.38
N ARG A 395 9.94 3.58 -17.58
CA ARG A 395 10.17 3.50 -16.13
C ARG A 395 9.09 2.72 -15.43
N ARG A 396 7.82 3.00 -15.71
CA ARG A 396 6.69 2.27 -15.11
C ARG A 396 6.72 0.81 -15.54
N ALA A 397 7.06 0.52 -16.80
CA ALA A 397 7.19 -0.85 -17.26
C ALA A 397 8.24 -1.64 -16.46
N LEU A 398 9.41 -1.03 -16.21
CA LEU A 398 10.45 -1.61 -15.37
C LEU A 398 10.01 -1.73 -13.90
N ILE A 399 9.52 -0.66 -13.27
CA ILE A 399 9.20 -0.65 -11.83
C ILE A 399 8.15 -1.72 -11.50
N TYR A 400 7.15 -1.89 -12.36
CA TYR A 400 6.06 -2.83 -12.13
C TYR A 400 6.35 -4.22 -12.73
N SER A 401 7.51 -4.49 -13.32
CA SER A 401 7.79 -5.77 -13.98
C SER A 401 7.85 -6.96 -13.04
N SER A 402 8.12 -6.76 -11.75
CA SER A 402 8.09 -7.85 -10.77
C SER A 402 6.76 -7.87 -10.02
N ARG A 403 6.05 -9.00 -10.04
CA ARG A 403 4.86 -9.20 -9.18
C ARG A 403 5.23 -9.51 -7.74
N SER A 404 6.38 -10.15 -7.52
CA SER A 404 6.86 -10.50 -6.18
C SER A 404 7.61 -9.32 -5.55
N SER A 405 7.22 -8.93 -4.34
CA SER A 405 7.98 -8.00 -3.51
C SER A 405 7.88 -8.43 -2.05
N VAL A 406 8.92 -8.11 -1.28
CA VAL A 406 8.96 -8.36 0.18
C VAL A 406 7.86 -7.63 0.94
N PHE A 407 7.19 -6.65 0.29
CA PHE A 407 6.08 -5.87 0.86
C PHE A 407 4.69 -6.38 0.42
N GLY A 408 4.62 -7.52 -0.27
CA GLY A 408 3.41 -8.02 -0.94
C GLY A 408 3.43 -7.74 -2.45
N PRO A 409 2.39 -8.11 -3.20
CA PRO A 409 2.41 -8.10 -4.64
C PRO A 409 2.38 -6.67 -5.17
N ALA A 410 3.19 -6.42 -6.18
CA ALA A 410 3.09 -5.19 -6.94
C ALA A 410 1.82 -5.22 -7.81
N ARG A 411 0.74 -4.62 -7.31
CA ARG A 411 -0.47 -4.38 -8.12
C ARG A 411 -0.19 -3.30 -9.15
N PHE A 412 -0.88 -3.37 -10.29
CA PHE A 412 -0.85 -2.28 -11.24
C PHE A 412 -1.33 -0.99 -10.59
N ALA A 413 -0.61 0.09 -10.83
CA ALA A 413 -1.13 1.41 -10.56
C ALA A 413 -2.42 1.62 -11.37
N VAL A 414 -3.42 2.25 -10.77
CA VAL A 414 -4.74 2.47 -11.40
C VAL A 414 -4.61 3.22 -12.73
N ASP A 415 -3.57 4.03 -12.86
CA ASP A 415 -3.24 4.87 -14.01
C ASP A 415 -2.13 4.28 -14.92
N LEU A 416 -1.81 2.99 -14.80
CA LEU A 416 -0.82 2.36 -15.68
C LEU A 416 -1.35 2.24 -17.12
N VAL A 417 -0.80 3.07 -18.01
CA VAL A 417 -1.14 3.14 -19.44
C VAL A 417 -0.98 1.75 -20.09
N PRO A 418 -1.89 1.33 -20.98
CA PRO A 418 -1.84 0.01 -21.62
C PRO A 418 -0.51 -0.32 -22.31
N ALA A 419 0.12 0.63 -22.99
CA ALA A 419 1.43 0.42 -23.64
C ALA A 419 2.54 0.10 -22.61
N ALA A 420 2.56 0.80 -21.47
CA ALA A 420 3.48 0.50 -20.38
C ALA A 420 3.21 -0.89 -19.78
N ARG A 421 1.94 -1.30 -19.71
CA ARG A 421 1.55 -2.63 -19.22
C ARG A 421 1.98 -3.74 -20.17
N ALA A 422 1.78 -3.56 -21.48
CA ALA A 422 2.24 -4.51 -22.49
C ALA A 422 3.76 -4.72 -22.39
N LEU A 423 4.52 -3.61 -22.35
CA LEU A 423 5.98 -3.66 -22.21
C LEU A 423 6.42 -4.31 -20.89
N ARG A 424 5.72 -4.00 -19.81
CA ARG A 424 5.95 -4.57 -18.47
C ARG A 424 5.89 -6.09 -18.47
N GLN A 425 4.93 -6.69 -19.19
CA GLN A 425 4.78 -8.14 -19.25
C GLN A 425 5.96 -8.80 -19.92
N TRP A 426 6.45 -8.21 -21.02
CA TRP A 426 7.67 -8.68 -21.67
C TRP A 426 8.88 -8.55 -20.76
N VAL A 427 9.02 -7.43 -20.04
CA VAL A 427 10.09 -7.30 -19.05
C VAL A 427 9.98 -8.42 -18.01
N GLU A 428 8.80 -8.70 -17.43
CA GLU A 428 8.63 -9.79 -16.45
C GLU A 428 9.08 -11.16 -16.97
N LEU A 429 8.71 -11.51 -18.20
CA LEU A 429 9.12 -12.77 -18.81
C LEU A 429 10.65 -12.86 -18.95
N THR A 430 11.34 -11.76 -19.26
CA THR A 430 12.81 -11.75 -19.29
C THR A 430 13.47 -11.86 -17.92
N MET A 431 12.74 -11.56 -16.83
CA MET A 431 13.24 -11.78 -15.46
C MET A 431 13.07 -13.24 -15.01
N THR A 432 12.23 -13.99 -15.71
CA THR A 432 11.78 -15.32 -15.30
C THR A 432 12.81 -16.36 -15.69
N CYS A 433 13.16 -17.24 -14.75
CA CYS A 433 14.06 -18.35 -15.06
C CYS A 433 13.41 -19.32 -16.06
N PRO A 434 14.18 -19.94 -16.97
CA PRO A 434 13.65 -20.87 -17.98
C PRO A 434 12.66 -21.93 -17.47
N HIS A 435 12.94 -22.55 -16.32
CA HIS A 435 12.06 -23.57 -15.72
C HIS A 435 10.75 -23.01 -15.13
N GLU A 436 10.65 -21.70 -14.93
CA GLU A 436 9.45 -21.02 -14.45
C GLU A 436 8.64 -20.37 -15.59
N LEU A 437 9.16 -20.36 -16.82
CA LEU A 437 8.64 -19.54 -17.92
C LEU A 437 7.15 -19.81 -18.20
N GLU A 438 6.78 -21.08 -18.41
CA GLU A 438 5.39 -21.48 -18.70
C GLU A 438 4.44 -21.05 -17.58
N ARG A 439 4.84 -21.31 -16.34
CA ARG A 439 4.05 -20.96 -15.15
C ARG A 439 3.82 -19.46 -15.05
N ILE A 440 4.89 -18.68 -15.18
CA ILE A 440 4.79 -17.22 -15.10
C ILE A 440 3.99 -16.69 -16.28
N ALA A 441 4.17 -17.22 -17.49
CA ALA A 441 3.39 -16.83 -18.67
C ALA A 441 1.88 -17.05 -18.45
N ASP A 442 1.48 -18.23 -17.96
CA ASP A 442 0.08 -18.52 -17.62
C ASP A 442 -0.46 -17.57 -16.56
N GLU A 443 0.35 -17.25 -15.52
CA GLU A 443 -0.04 -16.26 -14.52
C GLU A 443 -0.20 -14.87 -15.15
N ILE A 444 0.73 -14.40 -16.00
CA ILE A 444 0.61 -13.08 -16.65
C ILE A 444 -0.65 -13.03 -17.50
N GLU A 445 -0.85 -14.03 -18.35
CA GLU A 445 -2.01 -14.11 -19.23
C GLU A 445 -3.31 -14.14 -18.43
N LEU A 446 -3.37 -14.92 -17.34
CA LEU A 446 -4.54 -14.96 -16.45
C LEU A 446 -4.90 -13.57 -15.94
N PHE A 447 -3.94 -12.86 -15.33
CA PHE A 447 -4.20 -11.54 -14.75
C PHE A 447 -4.66 -10.54 -15.82
N GLU A 448 -4.09 -10.61 -17.02
CA GLU A 448 -4.42 -9.65 -18.05
C GLU A 448 -5.73 -9.95 -18.76
N LEU A 449 -6.03 -11.22 -19.00
CA LEU A 449 -7.33 -11.64 -19.50
C LEU A 449 -8.43 -11.30 -18.49
N MET A 450 -8.17 -11.48 -17.18
CA MET A 450 -9.06 -11.00 -16.12
C MET A 450 -9.25 -9.48 -16.18
N HIS A 451 -8.22 -8.69 -16.46
CA HIS A 451 -8.37 -7.24 -16.57
C HIS A 451 -9.28 -6.82 -17.72
N GLU A 452 -9.05 -7.37 -18.92
CA GLU A 452 -9.85 -7.04 -20.08
C GLU A 452 -11.30 -7.50 -19.91
N ILE A 453 -11.50 -8.73 -19.43
CA ILE A 453 -12.84 -9.28 -19.17
C ILE A 453 -13.55 -8.49 -18.07
N HIS A 454 -12.85 -8.07 -17.02
CA HIS A 454 -13.43 -7.23 -15.96
C HIS A 454 -13.90 -5.89 -16.50
N GLY A 455 -13.12 -5.23 -17.37
CA GLY A 455 -13.52 -3.97 -17.99
C GLY A 455 -14.82 -4.12 -18.79
N VAL A 456 -14.87 -5.14 -19.66
CA VAL A 456 -16.06 -5.43 -20.48
C VAL A 456 -17.27 -5.81 -19.63
N TRP A 457 -17.08 -6.69 -18.64
CA TRP A 457 -18.15 -7.09 -17.72
C TRP A 457 -18.63 -5.92 -16.87
N LYS A 458 -17.73 -5.08 -16.34
CA LYS A 458 -18.07 -3.90 -15.52
C LYS A 458 -18.91 -2.91 -16.33
N ASP A 459 -18.54 -2.66 -17.58
CA ASP A 459 -19.29 -1.78 -18.46
C ASP A 459 -20.66 -2.38 -18.79
N GLY A 460 -20.73 -3.68 -19.08
CA GLY A 460 -21.99 -4.41 -19.28
C GLY A 460 -22.90 -4.38 -18.05
N PHE A 461 -22.33 -4.64 -16.86
CA PHE A 461 -23.03 -4.64 -15.59
C PHE A 461 -23.55 -3.25 -15.24
N THR A 462 -22.72 -2.20 -15.37
CA THR A 462 -23.13 -0.84 -15.02
C THR A 462 -24.12 -0.23 -16.01
N LYS A 463 -23.96 -0.45 -17.33
CA LYS A 463 -24.95 -0.03 -18.33
C LYS A 463 -26.24 -0.83 -18.24
N GLY A 464 -26.13 -2.10 -17.83
CA GLY A 464 -27.26 -2.99 -17.63
C GLY A 464 -27.97 -2.78 -16.31
N ALA A 465 -27.32 -2.24 -15.28
CA ALA A 465 -27.82 -2.22 -13.90
C ALA A 465 -29.23 -1.62 -13.76
N GLU A 466 -29.51 -0.53 -14.47
CA GLU A 466 -30.84 0.09 -14.51
C GLU A 466 -31.87 -0.86 -15.14
N LYS A 467 -31.54 -1.45 -16.29
CA LYS A 467 -32.38 -2.47 -16.94
C LYS A 467 -32.54 -3.73 -16.09
N PHE A 468 -31.54 -4.09 -15.28
CA PHE A 468 -31.63 -5.24 -14.36
C PHE A 468 -32.62 -4.96 -13.24
N ALA A 469 -32.60 -3.75 -12.68
CA ALA A 469 -33.59 -3.36 -11.69
C ALA A 469 -35.00 -3.34 -12.27
N GLU A 470 -35.15 -2.94 -13.54
CA GLU A 470 -36.45 -2.97 -14.23
C GLU A 470 -36.90 -4.40 -14.60
N GLN A 471 -35.99 -5.26 -15.04
CA GLN A 471 -36.29 -6.63 -15.47
C GLN A 471 -36.49 -7.59 -14.28
N TYR A 472 -35.79 -7.33 -13.16
CA TYR A 472 -35.83 -8.14 -11.95
C TYR A 472 -36.08 -7.26 -10.71
N PRO A 473 -37.17 -6.48 -10.67
CA PRO A 473 -37.44 -5.53 -9.58
C PRO A 473 -37.56 -6.25 -8.25
N GLU A 474 -38.02 -7.50 -8.27
CA GLU A 474 -38.24 -8.31 -7.07
C GLU A 474 -37.02 -9.16 -6.67
N LYS A 475 -35.93 -9.16 -7.44
CA LYS A 475 -34.79 -10.05 -7.13
C LYS A 475 -33.50 -9.32 -6.82
N VAL A 476 -33.37 -8.06 -7.20
CA VAL A 476 -32.14 -7.28 -6.99
C VAL A 476 -32.36 -6.27 -5.87
N HIS A 477 -31.63 -6.42 -4.77
CA HIS A 477 -31.88 -5.65 -3.55
C HIS A 477 -30.65 -4.89 -3.07
N ALA A 478 -30.80 -3.58 -2.87
CA ALA A 478 -29.81 -2.75 -2.20
C ALA A 478 -30.12 -2.66 -0.70
N THR A 479 -29.11 -2.88 0.14
CA THR A 479 -29.21 -2.77 1.60
C THR A 479 -28.70 -1.44 2.13
N GLN A 480 -29.14 -1.05 3.32
CA GLN A 480 -28.56 0.11 4.04
C GLN A 480 -27.09 -0.10 4.41
N THR A 481 -26.66 -1.37 4.57
CA THR A 481 -25.27 -1.76 4.86
C THR A 481 -24.34 -1.72 3.65
N ASN A 482 -24.73 -1.03 2.57
CA ASN A 482 -23.93 -0.84 1.36
C ASN A 482 -23.63 -2.15 0.63
N LEU A 483 -24.60 -3.07 0.58
CA LEU A 483 -24.55 -4.30 -0.21
C LEU A 483 -25.59 -4.26 -1.32
N LEU A 484 -25.27 -4.89 -2.45
CA LEU A 484 -26.21 -5.21 -3.50
C LEU A 484 -26.31 -6.73 -3.60
N LEU A 485 -27.50 -7.27 -3.36
CA LEU A 485 -27.78 -8.70 -3.47
C LEU A 485 -28.38 -8.96 -4.85
N VAL A 486 -27.71 -9.80 -5.63
CA VAL A 486 -28.04 -10.08 -7.03
C VAL A 486 -28.13 -11.59 -7.25
N PRO A 487 -29.14 -12.10 -7.97
CA PRO A 487 -29.19 -13.51 -8.35
C PRO A 487 -28.00 -13.87 -9.25
N ILE A 488 -27.44 -15.05 -9.04
CA ILE A 488 -26.33 -15.57 -9.84
C ILE A 488 -26.64 -15.59 -11.35
N GLU A 489 -27.88 -15.89 -11.74
CA GLU A 489 -28.30 -15.98 -13.13
C GLU A 489 -28.20 -14.63 -13.83
N ALA A 490 -28.52 -13.54 -13.13
CA ALA A 490 -28.42 -12.19 -13.67
C ALA A 490 -26.97 -11.81 -13.93
N LEU A 491 -26.05 -12.12 -13.01
CA LEU A 491 -24.62 -11.86 -13.20
C LEU A 491 -24.03 -12.68 -14.35
N LEU A 492 -24.47 -13.93 -14.48
CA LEU A 492 -24.04 -14.82 -15.56
C LEU A 492 -24.60 -14.41 -16.92
N ASP A 493 -25.84 -13.94 -16.99
CA ASP A 493 -26.45 -13.43 -18.23
C ASP A 493 -25.67 -12.21 -18.77
N ILE A 494 -25.18 -11.33 -17.88
CA ILE A 494 -24.29 -10.22 -18.26
C ILE A 494 -22.97 -10.76 -18.80
N ALA A 495 -22.37 -11.70 -18.08
CA ALA A 495 -21.10 -12.30 -18.46
C ALA A 495 -21.19 -12.98 -19.84
N THR A 496 -22.22 -13.78 -20.09
CA THR A 496 -22.39 -14.49 -21.38
C THR A 496 -22.73 -13.55 -22.53
N LYS A 497 -23.42 -12.43 -22.28
CA LYS A 497 -23.71 -11.41 -23.31
C LYS A 497 -22.52 -10.51 -23.63
N SER A 498 -21.67 -10.23 -22.64
CA SER A 498 -20.58 -9.25 -22.77
C SER A 498 -19.22 -9.88 -23.07
N ILE A 499 -18.97 -11.11 -22.62
CA ILE A 499 -17.67 -11.76 -22.72
C ILE A 499 -17.68 -12.79 -23.87
N PRO A 500 -16.76 -12.70 -24.84
CA PRO A 500 -16.60 -13.73 -25.88
C PRO A 500 -16.35 -15.13 -25.28
N SER A 501 -17.00 -16.14 -25.83
CA SER A 501 -16.98 -17.51 -25.30
C SER A 501 -15.58 -18.14 -25.32
N ASP A 502 -14.79 -17.87 -26.35
CA ASP A 502 -13.40 -18.30 -26.50
C ASP A 502 -12.52 -17.76 -25.36
N ARG A 503 -12.68 -16.47 -25.02
CA ARG A 503 -11.95 -15.84 -23.91
C ARG A 503 -12.39 -16.37 -22.55
N PHE A 504 -13.68 -16.65 -22.39
CA PHE A 504 -14.22 -17.22 -21.17
C PHE A 504 -13.67 -18.64 -20.92
N GLU A 505 -13.62 -19.48 -21.96
CA GLU A 505 -13.03 -20.82 -21.86
C GLU A 505 -11.52 -20.78 -21.64
N ARG A 506 -10.79 -19.84 -22.28
CA ARG A 506 -9.36 -19.64 -21.99
C ARG A 506 -9.13 -19.24 -20.53
N LEU A 507 -9.92 -18.30 -20.02
CA LEU A 507 -9.86 -17.87 -18.61
C LEU A 507 -10.09 -19.06 -17.66
N LYS A 508 -11.08 -19.91 -17.95
CA LYS A 508 -11.37 -21.12 -17.18
C LYS A 508 -10.18 -22.10 -17.17
N GLY A 509 -9.55 -22.31 -18.32
CA GLY A 509 -8.35 -23.15 -18.44
C GLY A 509 -7.18 -22.62 -17.62
N LEU A 510 -6.92 -21.32 -17.69
CA LEU A 510 -5.86 -20.64 -16.94
C LEU A 510 -6.12 -20.67 -15.42
N ILE A 511 -7.35 -20.42 -14.97
CA ILE A 511 -7.72 -20.51 -13.55
C ILE A 511 -7.40 -21.90 -13.01
N ARG A 512 -7.79 -22.96 -13.72
CA ARG A 512 -7.53 -24.34 -13.32
C ARG A 512 -6.02 -24.63 -13.23
N SER A 513 -5.26 -24.25 -14.26
CA SER A 513 -3.81 -24.48 -14.32
C SER A 513 -3.09 -23.74 -13.18
N VAL A 514 -3.38 -22.44 -13.01
CA VAL A 514 -2.72 -21.61 -12.00
C VAL A 514 -3.14 -22.03 -10.59
N SER A 515 -4.43 -22.30 -10.33
CA SER A 515 -4.88 -22.72 -8.99
C SER A 515 -4.29 -24.07 -8.58
N SER A 516 -4.17 -25.03 -9.50
CA SER A 516 -3.54 -26.34 -9.23
C SER A 516 -2.09 -26.17 -8.79
N ARG A 517 -1.31 -25.38 -9.55
CA ARG A 517 0.10 -25.11 -9.23
C ARG A 517 0.26 -24.32 -7.93
N GLN A 518 -0.67 -23.41 -7.61
CA GLN A 518 -0.68 -22.70 -6.34
C GLN A 518 -0.96 -23.66 -5.17
N GLN A 519 -1.90 -24.59 -5.33
CA GLN A 519 -2.21 -25.60 -4.32
C GLN A 519 -1.01 -26.53 -4.07
N GLU A 520 -0.39 -27.07 -5.13
CA GLU A 520 0.81 -27.91 -5.02
C GLU A 520 1.95 -27.21 -4.27
N ARG A 521 2.10 -25.90 -4.47
CA ARG A 521 3.09 -25.10 -3.73
C ARG A 521 2.75 -24.91 -2.27
N GLU A 522 1.47 -24.74 -1.95
CA GLU A 522 1.04 -24.63 -0.56
C GLU A 522 1.22 -25.95 0.17
N GLU A 523 0.94 -27.07 -0.49
CA GLU A 523 1.20 -28.42 0.02
C GLU A 523 2.70 -28.65 0.24
N GLN A 524 3.55 -28.34 -0.75
CA GLN A 524 5.01 -28.42 -0.61
C GLN A 524 5.54 -27.51 0.51
N ALA A 525 5.02 -26.28 0.62
CA ALA A 525 5.43 -25.35 1.68
C ALA A 525 5.00 -25.82 3.07
N GLN A 526 3.87 -26.52 3.19
CA GLN A 526 3.41 -27.16 4.43
C GLN A 526 4.29 -28.37 4.79
N GLU A 527 4.73 -29.15 3.81
CA GLU A 527 5.68 -30.25 4.03
C GLU A 527 7.08 -29.73 4.44
N GLU A 528 7.49 -28.57 3.93
CA GLU A 528 8.77 -27.89 4.23
C GLU A 528 8.74 -27.00 5.51
N GLU A 529 7.71 -27.12 6.37
CA GLU A 529 7.41 -26.23 7.52
C GLU A 529 8.53 -26.01 8.56
N GLU A 530 9.69 -26.67 8.46
CA GLU A 530 10.89 -26.34 9.25
C GLU A 530 11.63 -25.07 8.76
N THR A 531 11.37 -24.58 7.55
CA THR A 531 12.07 -23.43 6.97
C THR A 531 11.14 -22.32 6.49
N LEU A 532 10.69 -21.43 7.40
CA LEU A 532 10.31 -20.00 7.20
C LEU A 532 9.57 -19.58 5.88
N SER A 533 8.99 -20.48 5.11
CA SER A 533 8.40 -20.16 3.82
C SER A 533 7.06 -19.48 4.06
N SER A 534 6.93 -18.25 3.59
CA SER A 534 5.67 -17.53 3.67
C SER A 534 4.71 -18.13 2.64
N GLY A 535 3.66 -18.82 3.09
CA GLY A 535 2.60 -19.29 2.20
C GLY A 535 2.03 -18.19 1.31
N ILE A 536 1.39 -18.57 0.20
CA ILE A 536 0.83 -17.61 -0.77
C ILE A 536 -0.20 -16.73 -0.03
N PRO A 537 -0.04 -15.39 -0.05
CA PRO A 537 -0.98 -14.51 0.61
C PRO A 537 -2.40 -14.70 0.08
N GLU A 538 -3.41 -14.62 0.95
CA GLU A 538 -4.81 -14.89 0.60
C GLU A 538 -5.31 -14.03 -0.59
N TYR A 539 -4.83 -12.80 -0.73
CA TYR A 539 -5.21 -11.90 -1.82
C TYR A 539 -4.56 -12.23 -3.17
N GLU A 540 -3.56 -13.12 -3.21
CA GLU A 540 -2.90 -13.64 -4.42
C GLU A 540 -3.45 -15.00 -4.86
N ARG A 541 -4.23 -15.64 -3.98
CA ARG A 541 -4.81 -16.96 -4.25
C ARG A 541 -5.84 -16.88 -5.36
N VAL A 542 -5.69 -17.76 -6.33
CA VAL A 542 -6.67 -18.02 -7.37
C VAL A 542 -7.55 -19.15 -6.87
N TYR A 543 -8.84 -18.87 -6.62
CA TYR A 543 -9.74 -19.92 -6.17
C TYR A 543 -9.85 -21.04 -7.22
N PRO A 544 -9.72 -22.31 -6.80
CA PRO A 544 -9.90 -23.42 -7.72
C PRO A 544 -11.36 -23.46 -8.25
N PRO A 545 -11.58 -24.01 -9.45
CA PRO A 545 -12.91 -24.37 -9.91
C PRO A 545 -13.59 -25.30 -8.90
N PHE A 546 -14.92 -25.27 -8.83
CA PHE A 546 -15.66 -26.20 -7.97
C PHE A 546 -15.40 -27.66 -8.37
N SER A 547 -15.25 -28.50 -7.35
CA SER A 547 -15.25 -29.96 -7.53
C SER A 547 -16.64 -30.46 -7.97
N HIS A 548 -16.71 -31.68 -8.51
CA HIS A 548 -17.99 -32.30 -8.87
C HIS A 548 -18.94 -32.42 -7.66
N GLN A 549 -18.40 -32.76 -6.50
CA GLN A 549 -19.17 -32.83 -5.27
C GLN A 549 -19.72 -31.46 -4.85
N GLU A 550 -18.90 -30.41 -4.87
CA GLU A 550 -19.35 -29.05 -4.54
C GLU A 550 -20.44 -28.55 -5.51
N LEU A 551 -20.32 -28.88 -6.81
CA LEU A 551 -21.35 -28.54 -7.80
C LEU A 551 -22.67 -29.25 -7.48
N ASP A 552 -22.62 -30.52 -7.09
CA ASP A 552 -23.80 -31.31 -6.74
C ASP A 552 -24.49 -30.76 -5.49
N GLU A 553 -23.70 -30.45 -4.46
CA GLU A 553 -24.19 -29.86 -3.21
C GLU A 553 -24.80 -28.47 -3.43
N LEU A 554 -24.11 -27.57 -4.14
CA LEU A 554 -24.61 -26.22 -4.41
C LEU A 554 -25.85 -26.24 -5.31
N SER A 555 -25.88 -27.14 -6.30
CA SER A 555 -27.03 -27.32 -7.20
C SER A 555 -28.25 -27.80 -6.42
N ALA A 556 -28.09 -28.82 -5.56
CA ALA A 556 -29.17 -29.33 -4.72
C ALA A 556 -29.67 -28.28 -3.70
N ARG A 557 -28.75 -27.54 -3.07
CA ARG A 557 -29.09 -26.54 -2.02
C ARG A 557 -29.79 -25.29 -2.57
N HIS A 558 -29.35 -24.78 -3.72
CA HIS A 558 -29.86 -23.51 -4.24
C HIS A 558 -30.78 -23.66 -5.45
N GLY A 559 -30.99 -24.89 -5.96
CA GLY A 559 -31.79 -25.13 -7.15
C GLY A 559 -31.16 -24.61 -8.45
N LEU A 560 -29.83 -24.50 -8.48
CA LEU A 560 -29.07 -23.90 -9.59
C LEU A 560 -28.56 -24.97 -10.55
N ASP A 561 -28.48 -24.64 -11.84
CA ASP A 561 -27.90 -25.55 -12.82
C ASP A 561 -26.37 -25.69 -12.64
N LYS A 562 -25.86 -26.93 -12.75
CA LYS A 562 -24.43 -27.22 -12.56
C LYS A 562 -23.56 -26.49 -13.58
N LYS A 563 -24.06 -26.27 -14.80
CA LYS A 563 -23.34 -25.51 -15.82
C LYS A 563 -23.23 -24.03 -15.44
N GLN A 564 -24.32 -23.45 -14.90
CA GLN A 564 -24.30 -22.08 -14.37
C GLN A 564 -23.30 -21.95 -13.22
N LEU A 565 -23.29 -22.90 -12.28
CA LEU A 565 -22.32 -22.92 -11.19
C LEU A 565 -20.86 -23.05 -11.68
N SER A 566 -20.63 -23.84 -12.74
CA SER A 566 -19.30 -23.93 -13.36
C SER A 566 -18.86 -22.60 -13.98
N HIS A 567 -19.77 -21.88 -14.66
CA HIS A 567 -19.47 -20.53 -15.17
C HIS A 567 -19.28 -19.52 -14.03
N TRP A 568 -20.07 -19.66 -12.96
CA TRP A 568 -19.92 -18.82 -11.77
C TRP A 568 -18.56 -19.01 -11.12
N ALA A 569 -18.02 -20.23 -11.05
CA ALA A 569 -16.68 -20.48 -10.51
C ALA A 569 -15.62 -19.59 -11.17
N VAL A 570 -15.73 -19.38 -12.48
CA VAL A 570 -14.83 -18.51 -13.27
C VAL A 570 -15.10 -17.04 -12.95
N LEU A 571 -16.36 -16.60 -13.03
CA LEU A 571 -16.74 -15.21 -12.76
C LEU A 571 -16.43 -14.79 -11.32
N ARG A 572 -16.55 -15.70 -10.35
CA ARG A 572 -16.21 -15.50 -8.95
C ARG A 572 -14.76 -15.06 -8.77
N VAL A 573 -13.81 -15.72 -9.44
CA VAL A 573 -12.38 -15.35 -9.37
C VAL A 573 -12.17 -13.92 -9.89
N LEU A 574 -12.83 -13.58 -11.01
CA LEU A 574 -12.83 -12.23 -11.57
C LEU A 574 -13.33 -11.19 -10.57
N LEU A 575 -14.53 -11.40 -10.04
CA LEU A 575 -15.17 -10.47 -9.13
C LEU A 575 -14.45 -10.35 -7.79
N HIS A 576 -13.85 -11.44 -7.31
CA HIS A 576 -13.02 -11.42 -6.11
C HIS A 576 -11.76 -10.57 -6.28
N ASN A 577 -11.00 -10.80 -7.37
CA ASN A 577 -9.73 -10.09 -7.61
C ASN A 577 -9.92 -8.56 -7.70
N TYR A 578 -11.06 -8.12 -8.25
CA TYR A 578 -11.42 -6.70 -8.33
C TYR A 578 -12.24 -6.18 -7.14
N GLY A 579 -12.43 -6.99 -6.10
CA GLY A 579 -13.09 -6.59 -4.86
C GLY A 579 -14.57 -6.23 -5.02
N TRP A 580 -15.28 -6.86 -5.96
CA TRP A 580 -16.73 -6.74 -6.10
C TRP A 580 -17.47 -7.53 -5.04
N LEU A 581 -16.98 -8.71 -4.67
CA LEU A 581 -17.67 -9.61 -3.73
C LEU A 581 -17.57 -9.10 -2.29
N ALA A 582 -18.70 -9.12 -1.58
CA ALA A 582 -18.74 -8.86 -0.15
C ALA A 582 -18.04 -9.99 0.61
N ARG A 583 -17.42 -9.64 1.75
CA ARG A 583 -16.83 -10.64 2.67
C ARG A 583 -17.78 -11.02 3.80
N ARG A 584 -18.76 -10.16 4.08
CA ARG A 584 -19.75 -10.33 5.14
C ARG A 584 -21.11 -9.83 4.69
N VAL A 585 -22.15 -10.45 5.22
CA VAL A 585 -23.55 -10.06 5.06
C VAL A 585 -24.22 -10.18 6.43
N GLY A 586 -24.57 -9.03 7.02
CA GLY A 586 -24.87 -8.99 8.46
C GLY A 586 -23.63 -9.39 9.27
N ASP A 587 -23.82 -10.29 10.23
CA ASP A 587 -22.75 -10.79 11.10
C ASP A 587 -22.00 -12.00 10.52
N TYR A 588 -22.51 -12.60 9.45
CA TYR A 588 -21.96 -13.81 8.85
C TYR A 588 -20.85 -13.52 7.83
N THR A 589 -19.89 -14.45 7.74
CA THR A 589 -18.84 -14.44 6.71
C THR A 589 -19.31 -15.15 5.46
N VAL A 590 -19.20 -14.49 4.30
CA VAL A 590 -19.64 -15.08 3.03
C VAL A 590 -18.80 -16.32 2.72
N PRO A 591 -19.42 -17.48 2.37
CA PRO A 591 -18.69 -18.70 2.08
C PRO A 591 -17.80 -18.56 0.84
N ASN A 592 -16.81 -19.43 0.69
CA ASN A 592 -15.91 -19.41 -0.47
C ASN A 592 -16.64 -19.60 -1.80
N SER A 593 -17.78 -20.31 -1.84
CA SER A 593 -18.64 -20.42 -3.03
C SER A 593 -19.24 -19.07 -3.43
N THR A 594 -19.38 -18.15 -2.46
CA THR A 594 -20.02 -16.83 -2.54
C THR A 594 -21.50 -16.85 -2.92
N VAL A 595 -22.08 -18.04 -3.05
CA VAL A 595 -23.50 -18.29 -3.24
C VAL A 595 -24.14 -18.43 -1.86
N ILE A 596 -25.18 -17.64 -1.60
CA ILE A 596 -25.79 -17.55 -0.28
C ILE A 596 -27.31 -17.69 -0.32
N PHE A 597 -27.87 -18.07 0.82
CA PHE A 597 -29.26 -17.86 1.17
C PHE A 597 -29.39 -16.45 1.75
N ALA A 598 -30.17 -15.58 1.11
CA ALA A 598 -30.37 -14.21 1.60
C ALA A 598 -31.77 -14.05 2.21
N ILE A 599 -31.82 -13.49 3.41
CA ILE A 599 -33.07 -13.17 4.11
C ILE A 599 -33.17 -11.64 4.18
N LEU A 600 -34.16 -11.08 3.50
CA LEU A 600 -34.33 -9.64 3.35
C LEU A 600 -35.41 -9.11 4.29
N HIS A 601 -35.11 -8.01 4.97
CA HIS A 601 -36.02 -7.34 5.88
C HIS A 601 -36.50 -6.00 5.34
N GLY A 602 -37.76 -5.67 5.60
CA GLY A 602 -38.31 -4.36 5.26
C GLY A 602 -38.57 -4.14 3.77
N ALA A 603 -38.61 -5.20 2.96
CA ALA A 603 -39.08 -5.15 1.57
C ALA A 603 -40.62 -4.97 1.58
N SER A 604 -41.08 -3.74 1.82
CA SER A 604 -42.47 -3.41 2.17
C SER A 604 -43.52 -3.75 1.09
N SER A 605 -43.11 -4.06 -0.14
CA SER A 605 -44.00 -4.36 -1.27
C SER A 605 -43.71 -5.68 -1.99
N HIS A 606 -42.90 -6.58 -1.41
CA HIS A 606 -42.53 -7.81 -2.10
C HIS A 606 -43.64 -8.87 -2.02
N PRO A 607 -44.04 -9.53 -3.13
CA PRO A 607 -45.17 -10.46 -3.13
C PRO A 607 -44.92 -11.74 -2.33
N GLN A 608 -43.66 -12.16 -2.19
CA GLN A 608 -43.26 -13.37 -1.45
C GLN A 608 -42.92 -13.12 0.02
N LYS A 609 -43.37 -12.00 0.59
CA LYS A 609 -43.14 -11.67 1.99
C LYS A 609 -43.93 -12.62 2.90
N ASN A 610 -43.29 -13.22 3.90
CA ASN A 610 -43.98 -14.04 4.89
C ASN A 610 -44.71 -13.17 5.95
N GLU A 611 -45.39 -13.82 6.91
CA GLU A 611 -46.13 -13.14 7.99
C GLU A 611 -45.26 -12.24 8.86
N LEU A 612 -43.97 -12.56 9.00
CA LEU A 612 -42.97 -11.79 9.75
C LEU A 612 -42.39 -10.62 8.96
N GLY A 613 -42.74 -10.51 7.68
CA GLY A 613 -42.20 -9.47 6.82
C GLY A 613 -40.87 -9.79 6.14
N LEU A 614 -40.47 -11.05 6.11
CA LEU A 614 -39.21 -11.55 5.55
C LEU A 614 -39.41 -12.03 4.12
N VAL A 615 -38.39 -11.81 3.29
CA VAL A 615 -38.30 -12.38 1.94
C VAL A 615 -37.04 -13.22 1.86
N GLY A 616 -37.22 -14.51 1.61
CA GLY A 616 -36.10 -15.43 1.42
C GLY A 616 -35.77 -15.59 -0.06
N GLN A 617 -34.49 -15.48 -0.40
CA GLN A 617 -33.99 -15.65 -1.77
C GLN A 617 -32.83 -16.65 -1.78
N LEU A 618 -32.86 -17.57 -2.76
CA LEU A 618 -31.85 -18.61 -2.96
C LEU A 618 -30.86 -18.17 -4.05
N GLY A 619 -29.64 -18.68 -4.03
CA GLY A 619 -28.68 -18.47 -5.13
C GLY A 619 -28.21 -17.02 -5.28
N MET A 620 -28.20 -16.26 -4.18
CA MET A 620 -27.86 -14.84 -4.21
C MET A 620 -26.37 -14.62 -4.07
N ILE A 621 -25.87 -13.56 -4.71
CA ILE A 621 -24.50 -13.08 -4.60
C ILE A 621 -24.50 -11.70 -3.96
N ALA A 622 -23.69 -11.52 -2.93
CA ALA A 622 -23.50 -10.23 -2.27
C ALA A 622 -22.36 -9.43 -2.92
N LEU A 623 -22.70 -8.31 -3.54
CA LEU A 623 -21.76 -7.34 -4.11
C LEU A 623 -21.59 -6.13 -3.20
N ARG A 624 -20.41 -5.52 -3.22
CA ARG A 624 -20.12 -4.29 -2.47
C ARG A 624 -20.70 -3.06 -3.19
N GLY A 625 -21.57 -2.34 -2.51
CA GLY A 625 -22.16 -1.08 -2.98
C GLY A 625 -21.14 0.05 -3.19
N ALA A 626 -19.93 -0.06 -2.61
CA ALA A 626 -18.87 0.93 -2.84
C ALA A 626 -18.52 1.09 -4.33
N ARG A 627 -18.52 -0.01 -5.09
CA ARG A 627 -18.24 0.01 -6.54
C ARG A 627 -19.36 0.67 -7.35
N LEU A 628 -20.60 0.53 -6.91
CA LEU A 628 -21.75 1.18 -7.51
C LEU A 628 -21.76 2.68 -7.18
N ARG A 629 -21.39 3.04 -5.95
CA ARG A 629 -21.28 4.43 -5.50
C ARG A 629 -20.27 5.25 -6.33
N GLU A 630 -19.16 4.63 -6.74
CA GLU A 630 -18.20 5.27 -7.65
C GLU A 630 -18.83 5.70 -8.98
N ARG A 631 -19.86 4.98 -9.45
CA ARG A 631 -20.52 5.22 -10.75
C ARG A 631 -21.82 6.02 -10.65
N PHE A 632 -22.71 5.63 -9.75
CA PHE A 632 -24.06 6.18 -9.61
C PHE A 632 -24.16 7.25 -8.50
N GLY A 633 -23.07 7.52 -7.79
CA GLY A 633 -23.05 8.50 -6.70
C GLY A 633 -23.63 7.96 -5.39
N LYS A 634 -23.95 8.87 -4.47
CA LYS A 634 -24.44 8.52 -3.11
C LYS A 634 -25.78 7.80 -3.14
N ASP A 635 -26.61 8.10 -4.13
CA ASP A 635 -27.98 7.59 -4.25
C ASP A 635 -28.06 6.32 -5.10
N TRP A 636 -26.95 5.62 -5.33
CA TRP A 636 -26.90 4.38 -6.13
C TRP A 636 -27.93 3.32 -5.71
N HIS A 637 -28.35 3.31 -4.45
CA HIS A 637 -29.33 2.37 -3.90
C HIS A 637 -30.76 2.64 -4.39
N SER A 638 -31.09 3.87 -4.81
CA SER A 638 -32.43 4.22 -5.32
C SER A 638 -32.74 3.60 -6.67
N TYR A 639 -31.72 3.09 -7.36
CA TYR A 639 -31.85 2.36 -8.63
C TYR A 639 -32.31 0.92 -8.44
N PHE A 640 -32.36 0.41 -7.21
CA PHE A 640 -32.68 -1.00 -6.92
C PHE A 640 -33.77 -1.07 -5.85
N SER A 641 -34.40 -2.24 -5.73
CA SER A 641 -35.35 -2.47 -4.64
C SER A 641 -34.66 -2.38 -3.29
N HIS A 642 -35.29 -1.69 -2.34
CA HIS A 642 -34.68 -1.44 -1.04
C HIS A 642 -35.00 -2.55 -0.05
N ALA A 643 -33.96 -3.04 0.65
CA ALA A 643 -34.09 -3.81 1.86
C ALA A 643 -33.45 -3.03 3.01
N THR A 644 -34.11 -2.98 4.18
CA THR A 644 -33.58 -2.28 5.35
C THR A 644 -32.28 -2.94 5.81
N TYR A 645 -32.31 -4.26 5.96
CA TYR A 645 -31.14 -5.08 6.24
C TYR A 645 -31.30 -6.47 5.62
N ALA A 646 -30.19 -7.20 5.52
CA ALA A 646 -30.16 -8.55 5.00
C ALA A 646 -29.31 -9.44 5.90
N ASN A 647 -29.84 -10.62 6.20
CA ASN A 647 -29.13 -11.70 6.88
C ASN A 647 -28.77 -12.79 5.87
N MET A 648 -27.80 -13.62 6.23
CA MET A 648 -27.32 -14.74 5.44
C MET A 648 -27.54 -16.03 6.22
N ALA A 649 -27.88 -17.11 5.52
CA ALA A 649 -27.76 -18.47 6.04
C ALA A 649 -26.71 -19.26 5.23
N GLU A 650 -26.00 -20.17 5.89
CA GLU A 650 -25.05 -21.08 5.25
C GLU A 650 -25.72 -22.41 4.86
N THR A 651 -26.69 -22.85 5.66
CA THR A 651 -27.41 -24.11 5.44
C THR A 651 -28.89 -23.87 5.17
N GLN A 652 -29.54 -24.86 4.55
CA GLN A 652 -30.99 -24.87 4.32
C GLN A 652 -31.77 -24.80 5.64
N GLU A 653 -31.29 -25.48 6.69
CA GLU A 653 -31.91 -25.47 8.02
C GLU A 653 -31.84 -24.07 8.65
N GLN A 654 -30.68 -23.43 8.63
CA GLN A 654 -30.51 -22.05 9.11
C GLN A 654 -31.42 -21.09 8.33
N TYR A 655 -31.53 -21.27 7.02
CA TYR A 655 -32.42 -20.48 6.19
C TYR A 655 -33.89 -20.64 6.62
N GLU A 656 -34.35 -21.87 6.84
CA GLU A 656 -35.71 -22.14 7.31
C GLU A 656 -35.96 -21.59 8.72
N ASN A 657 -34.99 -21.68 9.63
CA ASN A 657 -35.06 -21.14 10.99
C ASN A 657 -35.17 -19.62 10.97
N LEU A 658 -34.30 -18.94 10.22
CA LEU A 658 -34.34 -17.49 10.06
C LEU A 658 -35.65 -17.04 9.39
N MET A 659 -36.16 -17.79 8.41
CA MET A 659 -37.46 -17.51 7.80
C MET A 659 -38.64 -17.69 8.78
N ARG A 660 -38.46 -18.44 9.88
CA ARG A 660 -39.43 -18.54 10.98
C ARG A 660 -39.20 -17.49 12.08
N GLY A 661 -38.22 -16.60 11.92
CA GLY A 661 -37.86 -15.59 12.92
C GLY A 661 -37.13 -16.16 14.13
N ILE A 662 -36.57 -17.37 14.02
CA ILE A 662 -35.72 -17.96 15.04
C ILE A 662 -34.31 -17.43 14.81
N GLU A 663 -33.86 -16.51 15.66
CA GLU A 663 -32.47 -16.03 15.63
C GLU A 663 -31.55 -17.16 16.10
N ASP A 664 -30.64 -17.59 15.23
CA ASP A 664 -29.49 -18.38 15.66
C ASP A 664 -28.66 -17.47 16.57
N LYS A 665 -28.61 -17.80 17.86
CA LYS A 665 -27.57 -17.26 18.73
C LYS A 665 -26.26 -17.78 18.17
N VAL A 666 -25.54 -16.92 17.46
CA VAL A 666 -24.14 -17.17 17.15
C VAL A 666 -23.44 -17.21 18.50
N ASP A 667 -23.15 -18.41 18.99
CA ASP A 667 -22.34 -18.59 20.18
C ASP A 667 -20.95 -18.02 19.83
N ASP A 668 -20.68 -16.78 20.25
CA ASP A 668 -19.41 -16.05 20.02
C ASP A 668 -18.17 -16.71 20.69
N GLU A 669 -18.30 -17.95 21.19
CA GLU A 669 -17.26 -18.72 21.87
C GLU A 669 -16.62 -19.78 20.97
N GLN A 670 -15.97 -19.40 19.85
CA GLN A 670 -14.96 -20.26 19.18
C GLN A 670 -13.78 -19.47 18.58
#